data_AF-A0A395GVJ8-F1
#
_entry.id   AF-A0A395GVJ8-F1
#
_cell.length_a   1.000
_cell.length_b   1.000
_cell.length_c   1.000
_cell.angle_alpha   90.00
_cell.angle_beta   90.00
_cell.angle_gamma   90.00
#
_symmetry.space_group_name_H-M   'P 1'
#
loop_
_entity.id
_entity.type
_entity.pdbx_description
1 polymer ?
#
loop_
_entity_poly.entity_id
_entity_poly.type
_entity_poly.pdbx_seq_one_letter_code
_entity_poly.pdbx_strand_id
1 'polypeptide(L)'
;MWGTLPIAQLLVLWLAGQGSALSSSVLESGFNSPANVSARARVQKPPRCPAKCDSYDATQWFVYPSTTRVSKCNQTMLLDFMVQNPLNDSATHHTIYSCTTTGSDGLESASGGTSCASAISTLDANYEVGRWDAEATTKSSPGIKGNQTLMALQEMQTYLLGNCQKSTIFAYSEVENVAAAIYVGGSLERAQNIHALLDGVADLFDNVQSSDRWVWQSCGRNANYTLGIAVDLHGDLAGVQQHVRTWSDGACVSGFTASDTGSIRLLSIDPTNVSTANASSPVTGNTTSVVHSRSPSAHGHSLSHGHARHSLHRRSTCSYVQVISGDSCASLVEECGISADDFYDYNPSSDLCSTLTVGQYVCCSSGDLPDFAPSAYANGTCCTYDVVSGDSCSALAATYSLTEDEIDSFNSDTWGWYGCDDLQAGQSICLSNGTAPYPVALANAVCGPQVPGTNFTDTTVGDWATLNPCPLNACCDIWGQCGATPDYCNDTLAASDAPGTAPPGSNGCISNCGTTIVNTATAPSSFSAVGYFEASNVERPCLQMNAFTISPEKFTHVHFAFGNITSNFSISIAGAEQQFTYFRELENIKRIVSFGGWDFSTSPDTYMIFREGVAAANRDTLVQNVVDFLDEYDLDGVDFDWEYPGEPDIEGIPARSDEDGSNYLEFLTALREALPSKSISISAPASY
;
A
#
# COMPACT_ATOMS: atom_id res chain seq x y z
N MET A 1 -63.56 -13.18 -39.71
CA MET A 1 -62.51 -13.51 -40.70
C MET A 1 -61.19 -13.15 -40.03
N TRP A 2 -60.56 -13.98 -39.20
CA TRP A 2 -59.92 -15.27 -39.48
C TRP A 2 -59.08 -15.26 -40.76
N GLY A 3 -57.76 -15.28 -40.55
CA GLY A 3 -56.68 -15.47 -41.50
C GLY A 3 -55.36 -15.44 -40.72
N THR A 4 -55.12 -16.40 -39.83
CA THR A 4 -54.22 -17.56 -40.06
C THR A 4 -52.87 -17.20 -40.67
N LEU A 5 -51.90 -16.90 -39.80
CA LEU A 5 -50.47 -17.12 -40.06
C LEU A 5 -49.98 -18.24 -39.11
N PRO A 6 -49.07 -19.12 -39.56
CA PRO A 6 -48.86 -20.42 -38.94
C PRO A 6 -47.92 -20.36 -37.73
N ILE A 7 -48.22 -21.23 -36.75
CA ILE A 7 -47.53 -21.46 -35.47
C ILE A 7 -46.03 -21.81 -35.62
N ALA A 8 -45.52 -21.99 -36.84
CA ALA A 8 -44.13 -22.31 -37.11
C ALA A 8 -43.15 -21.11 -37.11
N GLN A 9 -43.64 -19.86 -37.13
CA GLN A 9 -42.77 -18.66 -37.12
C GLN A 9 -42.64 -17.96 -35.76
N LEU A 10 -43.47 -18.30 -34.78
CA LEU A 10 -43.32 -17.84 -33.39
C LEU A 10 -42.40 -18.76 -32.56
N LEU A 11 -42.11 -19.98 -33.03
CA LEU A 11 -41.15 -20.87 -32.36
C LEU A 11 -39.67 -20.56 -32.68
N VAL A 12 -39.38 -19.82 -33.75
CA VAL A 12 -37.99 -19.50 -34.14
C VAL A 12 -37.45 -18.25 -33.46
N LEU A 13 -38.32 -17.34 -32.98
CA LEU A 13 -37.92 -16.13 -32.25
C LEU A 13 -37.93 -16.29 -30.72
N TRP A 14 -38.40 -17.42 -30.18
CA TRP A 14 -38.30 -17.74 -28.76
C TRP A 14 -37.14 -18.69 -28.42
N LEU A 15 -36.62 -19.42 -29.42
CA LEU A 15 -35.45 -20.32 -29.27
C LEU A 15 -34.08 -19.66 -29.55
N ALA A 16 -34.05 -18.36 -29.89
CA ALA A 16 -32.81 -17.60 -30.10
C ALA A 16 -32.50 -16.59 -28.96
N GLY A 17 -33.32 -16.54 -27.91
CA GLY A 17 -33.22 -15.51 -26.85
C GLY A 17 -32.69 -15.99 -25.49
N GLN A 18 -32.43 -17.28 -25.28
CA GLN A 18 -31.95 -17.83 -23.99
C GLN A 18 -30.98 -19.02 -24.14
N GLY A 19 -30.13 -19.00 -25.18
CA GLY A 19 -29.22 -20.11 -25.49
C GLY A 19 -27.78 -19.67 -25.75
N SER A 20 -27.26 -18.70 -25.00
CA SER A 20 -25.88 -18.22 -25.14
C SER A 20 -25.23 -17.94 -23.78
N ALA A 21 -25.35 -18.89 -22.86
CA ALA A 21 -24.43 -19.09 -21.76
C ALA A 21 -24.42 -20.61 -21.54
N LEU A 22 -23.25 -21.21 -21.36
CA LEU A 22 -22.98 -22.66 -21.41
C LEU A 22 -22.69 -23.21 -22.83
N SER A 23 -21.83 -22.52 -23.59
CA SER A 23 -20.83 -23.25 -24.37
C SER A 23 -19.67 -23.60 -23.44
N SER A 24 -19.26 -24.86 -23.46
CA SER A 24 -18.28 -25.53 -22.60
C SER A 24 -16.83 -25.04 -22.74
N SER A 25 -16.60 -23.76 -23.03
CA SER A 25 -15.27 -23.15 -23.14
C SER A 25 -14.90 -22.23 -21.97
N VAL A 26 -15.84 -21.94 -21.05
CA VAL A 26 -15.62 -21.03 -19.91
C VAL A 26 -15.33 -21.78 -18.59
N LEU A 27 -15.62 -23.08 -18.54
CA LEU A 27 -15.19 -23.95 -17.42
C LEU A 27 -13.81 -24.61 -17.66
N GLU A 28 -13.30 -24.57 -18.89
CA GLU A 28 -11.98 -25.14 -19.23
C GLU A 28 -10.82 -24.19 -18.92
N SER A 29 -11.04 -22.87 -18.86
CA SER A 29 -9.96 -21.90 -18.57
C SER A 29 -9.65 -21.71 -17.08
N GLY A 30 -10.49 -22.22 -16.18
CA GLY A 30 -10.32 -22.05 -14.72
C GLY A 30 -9.55 -23.17 -14.01
N PHE A 31 -9.40 -24.35 -14.64
CA PHE A 31 -8.78 -25.52 -13.99
C PHE A 31 -7.77 -26.29 -14.87
N ASN A 32 -7.66 -26.00 -16.18
CA ASN A 32 -6.80 -26.76 -17.10
C ASN A 32 -5.60 -25.95 -17.64
N SER A 33 -4.78 -25.39 -16.76
CA SER A 33 -3.40 -25.06 -17.15
C SER A 33 -2.41 -25.66 -16.15
N PRO A 34 -1.75 -26.79 -16.49
CA PRO A 34 -0.73 -27.42 -15.65
C PRO A 34 0.52 -26.55 -15.43
N ALA A 35 0.59 -25.37 -16.04
CA ALA A 35 1.74 -24.48 -15.99
C ALA A 35 1.68 -23.40 -14.89
N ASN A 36 0.55 -23.22 -14.18
CA ASN A 36 0.38 -22.15 -13.18
C ASN A 36 0.13 -22.62 -11.74
N VAL A 37 0.27 -23.91 -11.43
CA VAL A 37 0.13 -24.40 -10.03
C VAL A 37 1.38 -24.08 -9.17
N SER A 38 2.42 -23.48 -9.75
CA SER A 38 3.71 -23.18 -9.10
C SER A 38 3.80 -21.80 -8.41
N ALA A 39 2.69 -21.07 -8.25
CA ALA A 39 2.68 -19.80 -7.53
C ALA A 39 1.56 -19.78 -6.48
N ARG A 40 1.61 -20.70 -5.51
CA ARG A 40 0.91 -20.49 -4.24
C ARG A 40 1.64 -19.37 -3.50
N ALA A 41 1.28 -18.14 -3.85
CA ALA A 41 1.58 -16.98 -3.04
C ALA A 41 0.98 -17.26 -1.67
N ARG A 42 1.85 -17.52 -0.69
CA ARG A 42 1.51 -17.30 0.72
C ARG A 42 0.79 -15.96 0.75
N VAL A 43 -0.50 -15.93 1.05
CA VAL A 43 -1.09 -14.72 1.63
C VAL A 43 -0.54 -14.67 3.05
N GLN A 44 0.76 -14.40 3.13
CA GLN A 44 1.48 -14.23 4.36
C GLN A 44 0.77 -13.07 5.02
N LYS A 45 0.13 -13.32 6.16
CA LYS A 45 -0.50 -12.26 6.95
C LYS A 45 0.46 -11.05 6.93
N PRO A 46 0.02 -9.87 6.46
CA PRO A 46 0.92 -8.74 6.25
C PRO A 46 1.78 -8.60 7.50
N PRO A 47 3.11 -8.64 7.36
CA PRO A 47 3.99 -8.66 8.52
C PRO A 47 3.68 -7.42 9.36
N ARG A 48 3.63 -7.59 10.69
CA ARG A 48 3.31 -6.47 11.60
C ARG A 48 4.30 -5.33 11.49
N CYS A 49 5.52 -5.65 11.09
CA CYS A 49 6.60 -4.71 10.85
C CYS A 49 7.10 -4.91 9.41
N PRO A 50 7.48 -3.82 8.73
CA PRO A 50 8.03 -3.92 7.39
C PRO A 50 9.43 -4.56 7.42
N ALA A 51 9.97 -4.83 6.23
CA ALA A 51 11.37 -5.21 6.09
C ALA A 51 12.30 -4.08 6.59
N LYS A 52 13.56 -4.46 6.85
CA LYS A 52 14.60 -3.49 7.19
C LYS A 52 14.81 -2.50 6.04
N CYS A 53 15.21 -1.28 6.36
CA CYS A 53 15.55 -0.29 5.36
C CYS A 53 16.74 -0.78 4.50
N ASP A 54 16.52 -0.95 3.19
CA ASP A 54 17.51 -1.45 2.22
C ASP A 54 17.66 -0.55 0.97
N SER A 55 16.90 0.54 0.93
CA SER A 55 16.95 1.56 -0.12
C SER A 55 16.85 2.96 0.48
N TYR A 56 17.59 3.91 -0.11
CA TYR A 56 17.42 5.33 0.16
C TYR A 56 16.19 5.93 -0.53
N ASP A 57 15.64 5.25 -1.53
CA ASP A 57 14.36 5.61 -2.15
C ASP A 57 13.20 5.07 -1.31
N ALA A 58 12.53 5.96 -0.59
CA ALA A 58 11.43 5.59 0.30
C ALA A 58 10.23 5.00 -0.46
N THR A 59 10.08 5.29 -1.76
CA THR A 59 8.98 4.70 -2.56
C THR A 59 9.08 3.19 -2.70
N GLN A 60 10.27 2.62 -2.41
CA GLN A 60 10.52 1.18 -2.40
C GLN A 60 10.25 0.52 -1.04
N TRP A 61 9.86 1.30 -0.03
CA TRP A 61 9.55 0.77 1.30
C TRP A 61 8.12 0.23 1.36
N PHE A 62 7.83 -0.50 2.44
CA PHE A 62 6.51 -1.03 2.72
C PHE A 62 5.52 0.11 2.99
N VAL A 63 4.31 0.03 2.46
CA VAL A 63 3.29 1.08 2.66
C VAL A 63 2.28 0.68 3.73
N TYR A 64 2.10 1.57 4.71
CA TYR A 64 0.95 1.54 5.61
C TYR A 64 -0.09 2.58 5.19
N PRO A 65 -1.40 2.22 5.20
CA PRO A 65 -2.47 3.13 4.82
C PRO A 65 -2.95 4.05 5.96
N SER A 66 -2.42 3.88 7.18
CA SER A 66 -2.81 4.69 8.34
C SER A 66 -1.84 4.57 9.50
N THR A 67 -1.82 5.58 10.37
CA THR A 67 -1.07 5.59 11.64
C THR A 67 -1.49 4.46 12.59
N THR A 68 -2.75 4.02 12.53
CA THR A 68 -3.24 2.86 13.30
C THR A 68 -2.59 1.54 12.85
N ARG A 69 -2.14 1.45 11.59
CA ARG A 69 -1.36 0.30 11.11
C ARG A 69 0.12 0.43 11.50
N VAL A 70 0.68 1.64 11.42
CA VAL A 70 2.06 1.95 11.87
C VAL A 70 2.26 1.54 13.34
N SER A 71 1.31 1.85 14.23
CA SER A 71 1.40 1.51 15.66
C SER A 71 1.33 0.01 15.97
N LYS A 72 1.01 -0.85 15.00
CA LYS A 72 1.04 -2.31 15.20
C LYS A 72 2.44 -2.91 15.08
N CYS A 73 3.40 -2.14 14.56
CA CYS A 73 4.79 -2.56 14.52
C CYS A 73 5.47 -2.30 15.87
N ASN A 74 6.12 -3.32 16.42
CA ASN A 74 6.85 -3.25 17.67
C ASN A 74 8.35 -2.95 17.50
N GLN A 75 8.75 -2.43 16.34
CA GLN A 75 10.12 -2.03 16.02
C GLN A 75 10.15 -0.55 15.65
N THR A 76 11.29 0.10 15.85
CA THR A 76 11.51 1.47 15.37
C THR A 76 11.55 1.48 13.84
N MET A 77 10.87 2.45 13.25
CA MET A 77 10.75 2.62 11.81
C MET A 77 11.18 4.02 11.38
N LEU A 78 11.74 4.12 10.18
CA LEU A 78 11.75 5.37 9.42
C LEU A 78 10.48 5.45 8.60
N LEU A 79 9.92 6.65 8.50
CA LEU A 79 8.68 6.93 7.77
C LEU A 79 8.88 8.11 6.80
N ASP A 80 8.32 7.98 5.60
CA ASP A 80 8.17 9.07 4.61
C ASP A 80 6.73 9.11 4.11
N PHE A 81 6.16 10.31 4.03
CA PHE A 81 4.77 10.55 3.64
C PHE A 81 4.55 12.03 3.31
N MET A 82 3.39 12.36 2.73
CA MET A 82 3.03 13.73 2.41
C MET A 82 2.81 14.57 3.68
N VAL A 83 3.66 15.57 3.91
CA VAL A 83 3.57 16.43 5.12
C VAL A 83 2.33 17.32 5.11
N GLN A 84 1.82 17.64 3.93
CA GLN A 84 0.69 18.53 3.74
C GLN A 84 -0.65 17.90 4.16
N ASN A 85 -0.75 16.57 4.18
CA ASN A 85 -1.97 15.82 4.50
C ASN A 85 -1.97 15.47 6.00
N PRO A 86 -2.79 16.12 6.85
CA PRO A 86 -2.69 15.96 8.31
C PRO A 86 -3.02 14.54 8.77
N LEU A 87 -2.10 13.89 9.49
CA LEU A 87 -2.29 12.51 9.99
C LEU A 87 -3.42 12.35 11.02
N ASN A 88 -3.94 13.45 11.55
CA ASN A 88 -5.05 13.49 12.49
C ASN A 88 -6.39 13.89 11.85
N ASP A 89 -6.43 14.05 10.52
CA ASP A 89 -7.67 14.30 9.78
C ASP A 89 -8.19 12.98 9.18
N SER A 90 -9.40 12.60 9.59
CA SER A 90 -10.05 11.40 9.06
C SER A 90 -10.49 11.54 7.60
N ALA A 91 -10.49 12.75 7.04
CA ALA A 91 -10.86 13.01 5.66
C ALA A 91 -9.69 12.84 4.67
N THR A 92 -8.44 12.79 5.15
CA THR A 92 -7.27 12.66 4.29
C THR A 92 -6.79 11.23 4.16
N HIS A 93 -6.31 10.88 2.97
CA HIS A 93 -5.66 9.60 2.72
C HIS A 93 -4.16 9.70 2.96
N HIS A 94 -3.56 8.57 3.34
CA HIS A 94 -2.16 8.51 3.68
C HIS A 94 -1.48 7.30 3.05
N THR A 95 -0.45 7.59 2.25
CA THR A 95 0.57 6.61 1.86
C THR A 95 1.79 6.79 2.75
N ILE A 96 1.95 5.92 3.75
CA ILE A 96 3.06 5.99 4.72
C ILE A 96 4.12 4.94 4.39
N TYR A 97 5.15 5.35 3.66
CA TYR A 97 6.31 4.52 3.34
C TYR A 97 7.12 4.26 4.61
N SER A 98 7.39 2.99 4.90
CA SER A 98 7.90 2.55 6.20
C SER A 98 8.91 1.41 6.07
N CYS A 99 10.02 1.51 6.79
CA CYS A 99 11.02 0.43 6.91
C CYS A 99 11.58 0.39 8.34
N THR A 100 12.07 -0.77 8.78
CA THR A 100 12.62 -0.93 10.15
C THR A 100 14.11 -0.68 10.21
N THR A 101 14.60 -0.18 11.34
CA THR A 101 16.00 0.21 11.55
C THR A 101 16.78 -0.72 12.47
N THR A 102 16.42 -2.02 12.55
CA THR A 102 17.00 -2.91 13.57
C THR A 102 18.51 -3.14 13.39
N GLY A 103 19.32 -2.45 14.19
CA GLY A 103 20.78 -2.57 14.24
C GLY A 103 21.51 -1.67 13.24
N SER A 104 22.71 -1.20 13.61
CA SER A 104 23.56 -0.20 12.94
C SER A 104 23.89 -0.42 11.46
N ASP A 105 23.48 -1.55 10.87
CA ASP A 105 24.01 -2.03 9.60
C ASP A 105 22.99 -1.96 8.44
N GLY A 106 21.74 -1.55 8.71
CA GLY A 106 20.66 -1.57 7.72
C GLY A 106 20.88 -0.58 6.57
N LEU A 107 20.95 0.71 6.91
CA LEU A 107 21.03 1.78 5.93
C LEU A 107 22.43 2.00 5.36
N GLU A 108 23.48 1.61 6.09
CA GLU A 108 24.87 1.68 5.62
C GLU A 108 25.13 0.85 4.36
N SER A 109 24.31 -0.19 4.13
CA SER A 109 24.38 -1.06 2.94
C SER A 109 23.25 -0.82 1.94
N ALA A 110 22.43 0.24 2.13
CA ALA A 110 21.27 0.51 1.29
C ALA A 110 21.67 0.99 -0.12
N SER A 111 20.84 0.66 -1.10
CA SER A 111 21.04 1.06 -2.50
C SER A 111 20.40 2.42 -2.83
N GLY A 112 20.74 3.01 -3.98
CA GLY A 112 20.09 4.24 -4.46
C GLY A 112 20.57 5.54 -3.81
N GLY A 113 21.69 5.52 -3.09
CA GLY A 113 22.25 6.72 -2.46
C GLY A 113 22.64 7.81 -3.45
N THR A 114 22.51 9.07 -3.02
CA THR A 114 22.90 10.29 -3.77
C THR A 114 24.02 11.02 -3.04
N SER A 115 24.88 11.74 -3.78
CA SER A 115 25.96 12.52 -3.16
C SER A 115 25.49 13.93 -2.79
N CYS A 116 25.85 14.38 -1.59
CA CYS A 116 25.56 15.73 -1.12
C CYS A 116 26.46 16.78 -1.80
N ALA A 117 25.89 17.93 -2.12
CA ALA A 117 26.64 19.08 -2.62
C ALA A 117 27.59 19.62 -1.55
N SER A 118 28.74 20.16 -1.97
CA SER A 118 29.71 20.75 -1.04
C SER A 118 29.33 22.18 -0.66
N ALA A 119 29.60 22.56 0.58
CA ALA A 119 29.39 23.93 1.08
C ALA A 119 30.19 24.96 0.27
N ILE A 120 29.56 26.10 -0.02
CA ILE A 120 30.18 27.21 -0.78
C ILE A 120 30.25 28.48 0.08
N SER A 121 29.40 28.61 1.10
CA SER A 121 29.46 29.74 2.04
C SER A 121 28.98 29.36 3.45
N THR A 122 29.34 30.22 4.42
CA THR A 122 28.90 30.12 5.81
C THR A 122 27.78 31.12 6.08
N LEU A 123 26.76 30.69 6.82
CA LEU A 123 25.63 31.49 7.25
C LEU A 123 25.61 31.53 8.79
N ASP A 124 25.76 32.72 9.38
CA ASP A 124 25.50 32.92 10.80
C ASP A 124 23.99 32.93 11.02
N ALA A 125 23.49 32.01 11.85
CA ALA A 125 22.07 31.85 12.15
C ALA A 125 21.84 31.80 13.67
N ASN A 126 20.61 32.11 14.08
CA ASN A 126 20.16 31.90 15.45
C ASN A 126 19.32 30.64 15.52
N TYR A 127 19.48 29.88 16.60
CA TYR A 127 18.64 28.74 16.89
C TYR A 127 17.81 28.98 18.16
N GLU A 128 16.68 28.30 18.24
CA GLU A 128 15.81 28.24 19.39
C GLU A 128 15.56 26.77 19.76
N VAL A 129 15.63 26.47 21.05
CA VAL A 129 15.22 25.20 21.63
C VAL A 129 13.95 25.44 22.44
N GLY A 130 12.81 25.10 21.85
CA GLY A 130 11.50 25.24 22.45
C GLY A 130 11.05 23.97 23.18
N ARG A 131 10.38 24.13 24.32
CA ARG A 131 9.91 23.03 25.17
C ARG A 131 8.49 23.30 25.65
N TRP A 132 7.70 22.23 25.77
CA TRP A 132 6.39 22.26 26.43
C TRP A 132 6.44 21.50 27.75
N ASP A 133 5.63 21.94 28.70
CA ASP A 133 5.44 21.19 29.94
C ASP A 133 4.90 19.79 29.64
N ALA A 134 5.35 18.82 30.43
CA ALA A 134 4.75 17.49 30.45
C ALA A 134 3.27 17.63 30.88
N GLU A 135 2.35 17.13 30.06
CA GLU A 135 0.96 17.01 30.48
C GLU A 135 0.90 16.11 31.71
N ALA A 136 0.10 16.49 32.72
CA ALA A 136 -0.10 15.72 33.94
C ALA A 136 -0.89 14.43 33.62
N THR A 137 -0.25 13.47 32.95
CA THR A 137 -0.82 12.17 32.64
C THR A 137 -0.47 11.19 33.75
N THR A 138 -1.44 10.34 34.12
CA THR A 138 -1.34 9.36 35.21
C THR A 138 -0.47 8.13 34.86
N LYS A 139 0.33 8.20 33.80
CA LYS A 139 1.31 7.15 33.45
C LYS A 139 2.67 7.63 33.93
N SER A 140 3.26 6.92 34.89
CA SER A 140 4.62 7.15 35.34
C SER A 140 5.59 7.12 34.14
N SER A 141 6.21 8.26 33.82
CA SER A 141 7.25 8.34 32.80
C SER A 141 8.42 7.44 33.21
N PRO A 142 8.78 6.40 32.41
CA PRO A 142 10.05 5.71 32.60
C PRO A 142 11.16 6.73 32.31
N GLY A 143 12.24 6.73 33.11
CA GLY A 143 13.35 7.66 32.94
C GLY A 143 13.85 7.77 31.49
N ILE A 144 14.34 8.96 31.15
CA ILE A 144 14.89 9.41 29.85
C ILE A 144 15.28 8.25 28.92
N LYS A 145 14.50 8.06 27.84
CA LYS A 145 14.79 7.15 26.72
C LYS A 145 15.87 7.69 25.77
N GLY A 146 16.76 8.53 26.28
CA GLY A 146 17.69 9.36 25.49
C GLY A 146 18.54 8.55 24.51
N ASN A 147 18.99 7.35 24.89
CA ASN A 147 19.76 6.49 24.00
C ASN A 147 18.94 5.98 22.80
N GLN A 148 17.66 5.65 22.99
CA GLN A 148 16.78 5.16 21.91
C GLN A 148 16.37 6.30 20.97
N THR A 149 16.04 7.46 21.52
CA THR A 149 15.77 8.66 20.71
C THR A 149 17.01 9.08 19.93
N LEU A 150 18.20 9.04 20.54
CA LEU A 150 19.45 9.33 19.85
C LEU A 150 19.71 8.32 18.72
N MET A 151 19.48 7.03 18.93
CA MET A 151 19.60 6.03 17.85
C MET A 151 18.62 6.30 16.71
N ALA A 152 17.36 6.65 17.00
CA ALA A 152 16.40 7.01 15.95
C ALA A 152 16.89 8.24 15.14
N LEU A 153 17.40 9.27 15.82
CA LEU A 153 17.96 10.46 15.18
C LEU A 153 19.23 10.15 14.36
N GLN A 154 20.08 9.23 14.82
CA GLN A 154 21.25 8.76 14.08
C GLN A 154 20.86 8.03 12.80
N GLU A 155 19.85 7.16 12.84
CA GLU A 155 19.33 6.48 11.64
C GLU A 155 18.71 7.47 10.64
N MET A 156 17.97 8.48 11.14
CA MET A 156 17.45 9.57 10.31
C MET A 156 18.57 10.40 9.67
N GLN A 157 19.67 10.63 10.40
CA GLN A 157 20.87 11.25 9.84
C GLN A 157 21.46 10.39 8.74
N THR A 158 21.71 9.10 8.97
CA THR A 158 22.23 8.20 7.94
C THR A 158 21.36 8.25 6.68
N TYR A 159 20.03 8.29 6.83
CA TYR A 159 19.10 8.42 5.72
C TYR A 159 19.29 9.72 4.93
N LEU A 160 19.27 10.87 5.61
CA LEU A 160 19.40 12.17 4.95
C LEU A 160 20.78 12.40 4.33
N LEU A 161 21.82 11.76 4.85
CA LEU A 161 23.17 11.80 4.30
C LEU A 161 23.31 10.94 3.04
N GLY A 162 22.61 9.81 2.96
CA GLY A 162 22.56 8.99 1.75
C GLY A 162 21.46 9.42 0.76
N ASN A 163 20.47 10.21 1.18
CA ASN A 163 19.45 10.79 0.32
C ASN A 163 19.42 12.33 0.42
N CYS A 164 20.42 12.95 -0.20
CA CYS A 164 20.59 14.40 -0.16
C CYS A 164 19.51 15.18 -0.95
N GLN A 165 18.55 14.48 -1.56
CA GLN A 165 17.42 15.09 -2.25
C GLN A 165 16.20 15.29 -1.33
N LYS A 166 16.12 14.55 -0.21
CA LYS A 166 14.97 14.58 0.70
C LYS A 166 15.12 15.63 1.79
N SER A 167 14.18 16.56 1.88
CA SER A 167 14.20 17.61 2.91
C SER A 167 13.72 17.14 4.28
N THR A 168 13.03 16.00 4.35
CA THR A 168 12.40 15.52 5.58
C THR A 168 12.54 14.02 5.74
N ILE A 169 12.55 13.56 6.99
CA ILE A 169 12.35 12.17 7.36
C ILE A 169 11.73 12.11 8.75
N PHE A 170 10.90 11.10 8.99
CA PHE A 170 10.28 10.83 10.29
C PHE A 170 10.81 9.51 10.86
N ALA A 171 10.80 9.39 12.19
CA ALA A 171 10.99 8.13 12.88
C ALA A 171 9.88 7.90 13.89
N TYR A 172 9.48 6.64 14.07
CA TYR A 172 8.43 6.25 14.99
C TYR A 172 8.73 4.92 15.67
N SER A 173 8.41 4.83 16.96
CA SER A 173 8.51 3.60 17.74
C SER A 173 7.35 3.50 18.73
N GLU A 174 6.46 2.53 18.51
CA GLU A 174 5.33 2.27 19.43
C GLU A 174 5.83 1.75 20.79
N VAL A 175 6.80 0.83 20.79
CA VAL A 175 7.34 0.26 22.04
C VAL A 175 7.98 1.37 22.88
N GLU A 176 8.66 2.29 22.22
CA GLU A 176 9.32 3.39 22.92
C GLU A 176 8.43 4.62 23.12
N ASN A 177 7.23 4.69 22.53
CA ASN A 177 6.40 5.89 22.44
C ASN A 177 7.20 7.12 21.95
N VAL A 178 8.00 6.94 20.89
CA VAL A 178 8.79 8.04 20.32
C VAL A 178 8.30 8.35 18.92
N ALA A 179 8.02 9.63 18.67
CA ALA A 179 7.91 10.19 17.33
C ALA A 179 8.96 11.29 17.16
N ALA A 180 9.66 11.31 16.03
CA ALA A 180 10.67 12.30 15.74
C ALA A 180 10.67 12.69 14.26
N ALA A 181 11.12 13.90 13.96
CA ALA A 181 11.32 14.38 12.59
C ALA A 181 12.56 15.26 12.48
N ILE A 182 13.20 15.22 11.31
CA ILE A 182 14.24 16.16 10.90
C ILE A 182 13.76 16.86 9.63
N TYR A 183 13.89 18.19 9.58
CA TYR A 183 13.68 19.01 8.39
C TYR A 183 14.96 19.75 8.04
N VAL A 184 15.38 19.70 6.78
CA VAL A 184 16.53 20.44 6.25
C VAL A 184 16.13 21.14 4.96
N GLY A 185 16.16 22.46 4.99
CA GLY A 185 15.87 23.31 3.84
C GLY A 185 16.85 23.11 2.69
N GLY A 186 16.36 23.26 1.45
CA GLY A 186 17.10 22.91 0.24
C GLY A 186 18.35 23.73 -0.05
N SER A 187 18.56 24.87 0.63
CA SER A 187 19.77 25.70 0.47
C SER A 187 20.82 25.46 1.55
N LEU A 188 20.55 24.57 2.50
CA LEU A 188 21.51 24.18 3.53
C LEU A 188 22.34 22.98 3.06
N GLU A 189 23.64 23.02 3.32
CA GLU A 189 24.50 21.86 3.10
C GLU A 189 24.14 20.78 4.13
N ARG A 190 23.76 19.59 3.68
CA ARG A 190 23.16 18.59 4.58
C ARG A 190 24.18 17.95 5.49
N ALA A 191 25.34 17.57 4.97
CA ALA A 191 26.23 16.67 5.68
C ALA A 191 26.75 17.29 6.97
N GLN A 192 27.34 18.47 6.90
CA GLN A 192 27.95 19.10 8.06
C GLN A 192 26.91 19.74 8.96
N ASN A 193 25.81 20.28 8.42
CA ASN A 193 24.76 20.86 9.26
C ASN A 193 24.03 19.79 10.08
N ILE A 194 23.73 18.61 9.52
CA ILE A 194 23.08 17.52 10.28
C ILE A 194 24.04 16.96 11.34
N HIS A 195 25.32 16.77 11.02
CA HIS A 195 26.32 16.33 12.01
C HIS A 195 26.43 17.34 13.17
N ALA A 196 26.62 18.62 12.87
CA ALA A 196 26.75 19.66 13.89
C ALA A 196 25.49 19.77 14.76
N LEU A 197 24.32 19.58 14.15
CA LEU A 197 23.03 19.55 14.85
C LEU A 197 22.93 18.39 15.83
N LEU A 198 23.26 17.16 15.39
CA LEU A 198 23.17 15.98 16.26
C LEU A 198 24.24 15.96 17.36
N ASP A 199 25.44 16.46 17.09
CA ASP A 199 26.46 16.68 18.13
C ASP A 199 25.90 17.63 19.22
N GLY A 200 25.27 18.74 18.80
CA GLY A 200 24.64 19.69 19.73
C GLY A 200 23.41 19.13 20.45
N VAL A 201 22.65 18.25 19.81
CA VAL A 201 21.46 17.60 20.40
C VAL A 201 21.85 16.51 21.40
N ALA A 202 22.95 15.78 21.17
CA ALA A 202 23.50 14.87 22.16
C ALA A 202 23.85 15.60 23.47
N ASP A 203 24.49 16.78 23.36
CA ASP A 203 24.76 17.65 24.51
C ASP A 203 23.47 18.21 25.16
N LEU A 204 22.41 18.41 24.36
CA LEU A 204 21.10 18.80 24.88
C LEU A 204 20.43 17.67 25.66
N PHE A 205 20.54 16.39 25.25
CA PHE A 205 19.95 15.28 26.00
C PHE A 205 20.52 15.15 27.43
N ASP A 206 21.79 15.52 27.62
CA ASP A 206 22.41 15.54 28.95
C ASP A 206 21.84 16.65 29.85
N ASN A 207 21.30 17.74 29.27
CA ASN A 207 20.85 18.95 29.97
C ASN A 207 19.32 19.17 29.95
N VAL A 208 18.58 18.61 28.98
CA VAL A 208 17.12 18.72 28.78
C VAL A 208 16.44 17.56 29.50
N GLN A 209 16.66 17.46 30.82
CA GLN A 209 16.22 16.29 31.60
C GLN A 209 14.73 16.30 32.02
N SER A 210 13.90 17.22 31.52
CA SER A 210 12.54 17.43 32.09
C SER A 210 11.38 17.64 31.11
N SER A 211 11.58 17.60 29.79
CA SER A 211 10.51 17.82 28.82
C SER A 211 10.34 16.64 27.86
N ASP A 212 9.12 16.08 27.83
CA ASP A 212 8.76 14.95 26.97
C ASP A 212 8.49 15.39 25.51
N ARG A 213 8.39 16.70 25.26
CA ARG A 213 8.17 17.31 23.95
C ARG A 213 9.08 18.51 23.75
N TRP A 214 9.86 18.50 22.67
CA TRP A 214 10.76 19.60 22.39
C TRP A 214 11.05 19.73 20.89
N VAL A 215 11.45 20.95 20.54
CA VAL A 215 11.85 21.33 19.19
C VAL A 215 13.20 22.05 19.27
N TRP A 216 14.13 21.68 18.39
CA TRP A 216 15.28 22.50 18.04
C TRP A 216 15.02 23.08 16.65
N GLN A 217 15.17 24.38 16.46
CA GLN A 217 14.98 25.01 15.15
C GLN A 217 15.92 26.19 14.90
N SER A 218 16.35 26.34 13.66
CA SER A 218 16.92 27.56 13.10
C SER A 218 16.05 27.94 11.90
N CYS A 219 15.30 29.02 12.01
CA CYS A 219 14.26 29.43 11.06
C CYS A 219 14.12 30.97 11.02
N GLY A 220 13.23 31.49 10.19
CA GLY A 220 12.90 32.92 10.12
C GLY A 220 13.39 33.67 8.88
N ARG A 221 13.98 32.96 7.90
CA ARG A 221 14.27 33.51 6.56
C ARG A 221 13.24 33.03 5.54
N ASN A 222 13.24 31.74 5.25
CA ASN A 222 12.26 31.01 4.44
C ASN A 222 12.52 29.50 4.64
N ALA A 223 11.72 28.64 4.01
CA ALA A 223 11.81 27.20 4.15
C ALA A 223 13.19 26.63 3.75
N ASN A 224 13.85 27.18 2.72
CA ASN A 224 15.14 26.68 2.24
C ASN A 224 16.32 26.90 3.21
N TYR A 225 16.20 27.85 4.12
CA TYR A 225 17.21 28.12 5.16
C TYR A 225 16.77 27.63 6.54
N THR A 226 15.71 26.82 6.61
CA THR A 226 15.21 26.27 7.86
C THR A 226 15.86 24.92 8.15
N LEU A 227 16.27 24.72 9.40
CA LEU A 227 16.78 23.45 9.94
C LEU A 227 16.04 23.15 11.23
N GLY A 228 15.47 21.97 11.38
CA GLY A 228 14.63 21.65 12.54
C GLY A 228 14.68 20.18 12.95
N ILE A 229 14.57 19.94 14.26
CA ILE A 229 14.30 18.63 14.87
C ILE A 229 13.09 18.78 15.79
N ALA A 230 12.13 17.87 15.66
CA ALA A 230 11.01 17.76 16.57
C ALA A 230 11.02 16.36 17.19
N VAL A 231 10.78 16.28 18.49
CA VAL A 231 10.68 15.01 19.23
C VAL A 231 9.50 15.06 20.20
N ASP A 232 8.72 13.98 20.18
CA ASP A 232 7.63 13.70 21.11
C ASP A 232 7.81 12.30 21.73
N LEU A 233 7.93 12.24 23.06
CA LEU A 233 8.11 11.01 23.84
C LEU A 233 6.78 10.37 24.30
N HIS A 234 5.66 10.81 23.73
CA HIS A 234 4.36 10.15 23.84
C HIS A 234 3.94 9.45 22.53
N GLY A 235 4.74 9.60 21.47
CA GLY A 235 4.49 9.00 20.15
C GLY A 235 3.50 9.79 19.31
N ASP A 236 3.31 11.10 19.56
CA ASP A 236 2.41 11.95 18.77
C ASP A 236 3.02 12.29 17.39
N LEU A 237 2.91 11.34 16.46
CA LEU A 237 3.40 11.48 15.10
C LEU A 237 2.69 12.63 14.34
N ALA A 238 1.41 12.87 14.62
CA ALA A 238 0.66 13.96 13.99
C ALA A 238 1.12 15.34 14.48
N GLY A 239 1.38 15.49 15.78
CA GLY A 239 2.00 16.69 16.35
C GLY A 239 3.38 16.96 15.75
N VAL A 240 4.22 15.93 15.64
CA VAL A 240 5.54 16.01 15.00
C VAL A 240 5.43 16.40 13.52
N GLN A 241 4.50 15.82 12.76
CA GLN A 241 4.21 16.23 11.37
C GLN A 241 3.86 17.71 11.28
N GLN A 242 3.02 18.22 12.19
CA GLN A 242 2.62 19.62 12.17
C GLN A 242 3.80 20.59 12.34
N HIS A 243 4.82 20.21 13.11
CA HIS A 243 6.06 20.98 13.23
C HIS A 243 6.84 21.01 11.91
N VAL A 244 6.96 19.86 11.23
CA VAL A 244 7.60 19.78 9.92
C VAL A 244 6.85 20.60 8.88
N ARG A 245 5.51 20.57 8.89
CA ARG A 245 4.68 21.41 8.03
C ARG A 245 4.93 22.90 8.28
N THR A 246 5.03 23.31 9.54
CA THR A 246 5.34 24.69 9.90
C THR A 246 6.67 25.15 9.27
N TRP A 247 7.70 24.30 9.30
CA TRP A 247 8.99 24.60 8.66
C TRP A 247 8.94 24.58 7.14
N SER A 248 8.19 23.65 6.52
CA SER A 248 7.99 23.65 5.07
C SER A 248 7.22 24.88 4.60
N ASP A 249 6.39 25.45 5.46
CA ASP A 249 5.65 26.70 5.24
C ASP A 249 6.53 27.95 5.49
N GLY A 250 7.83 27.77 5.75
CA GLY A 250 8.80 28.84 5.98
C GLY A 250 8.64 29.55 7.32
N ALA A 251 7.79 29.02 8.21
CA ALA A 251 7.51 29.58 9.52
C ALA A 251 8.35 28.91 10.63
N CYS A 252 8.38 29.55 11.79
CA CYS A 252 8.96 29.00 13.01
C CYS A 252 7.88 28.41 13.91
N VAL A 253 8.14 27.26 14.50
CA VAL A 253 7.29 26.71 15.57
C VAL A 253 7.31 27.69 16.75
N SER A 254 6.18 27.86 17.42
CA SER A 254 6.05 28.82 18.53
C SER A 254 5.10 28.27 19.61
N GLY A 255 4.86 29.05 20.66
CA GLY A 255 3.96 28.67 21.75
C GLY A 255 4.59 27.76 22.80
N PHE A 256 5.91 27.81 22.95
CA PHE A 256 6.65 27.05 23.96
C PHE A 256 6.35 27.54 25.38
N THR A 257 6.35 26.63 26.37
CA THR A 257 6.34 27.02 27.79
C THR A 257 7.67 27.64 28.19
N ALA A 258 8.77 27.09 27.67
CA ALA A 258 10.12 27.58 27.89
C ALA A 258 10.92 27.47 26.58
N SER A 259 11.78 28.45 26.31
CA SER A 259 12.74 28.35 25.21
C SER A 259 14.11 28.92 25.58
N ASP A 260 15.14 28.32 24.99
CA ASP A 260 16.52 28.79 25.03
C ASP A 260 16.96 29.18 23.63
N THR A 261 17.71 30.28 23.49
CA THR A 261 18.21 30.75 22.19
C THR A 261 19.72 30.78 22.15
N GLY A 262 20.31 30.51 20.99
CA GLY A 262 21.74 30.67 20.75
C GLY A 262 22.06 31.00 19.31
N SER A 263 23.35 30.96 18.97
CA SER A 263 23.83 31.19 17.60
C SER A 263 24.58 29.96 17.09
N ILE A 264 24.39 29.66 15.81
CA ILE A 264 25.01 28.54 15.11
C ILE A 264 25.56 29.01 13.77
N ARG A 265 26.65 28.40 13.30
CA ARG A 265 27.12 28.59 11.93
C ARG A 265 26.62 27.45 11.08
N LEU A 266 25.75 27.77 10.15
CA LEU A 266 25.29 26.85 9.13
C LEU A 266 26.14 26.98 7.87
N LEU A 267 26.20 25.92 7.10
CA LEU A 267 26.77 25.93 5.77
C LEU A 267 25.66 25.98 4.73
N SER A 268 25.81 26.83 3.72
CA SER A 268 24.86 26.91 2.62
C SER A 268 25.50 26.56 1.28
N ILE A 269 24.66 26.07 0.38
CA ILE A 269 25.02 25.76 -0.99
C ILE A 269 24.52 26.87 -1.92
N ASP A 270 25.34 27.26 -2.91
CA ASP A 270 24.91 28.13 -3.98
C ASP A 270 24.18 27.29 -5.04
N PRO A 271 22.91 27.58 -5.36
CA PRO A 271 22.16 26.83 -6.37
C PRO A 271 22.80 26.82 -7.75
N THR A 272 23.65 27.80 -8.09
CA THR A 272 24.17 28.01 -9.45
C THR A 272 25.28 27.03 -9.89
N ASN A 273 25.80 26.18 -8.99
CA ASN A 273 26.99 25.37 -9.22
C ASN A 273 26.80 23.85 -9.05
N VAL A 274 25.56 23.34 -9.11
CA VAL A 274 25.35 21.88 -9.21
C VAL A 274 25.62 21.43 -10.64
N SER A 275 26.87 21.03 -10.90
CA SER A 275 27.25 20.37 -12.14
C SER A 275 26.51 19.04 -12.27
N THR A 276 25.55 18.97 -13.19
CA THR A 276 25.00 17.72 -13.72
C THR A 276 26.13 16.94 -14.40
N ALA A 277 26.83 16.09 -13.65
CA ALA A 277 27.78 15.15 -14.21
C ALA A 277 27.01 14.00 -14.89
N ASN A 278 27.29 13.82 -16.18
CA ASN A 278 26.88 12.72 -17.08
C ASN A 278 25.42 12.70 -17.57
N ALA A 279 25.09 13.57 -18.53
CA ALA A 279 24.08 13.29 -19.54
C ALA A 279 24.76 12.93 -20.87
N SER A 280 24.88 11.63 -21.16
CA SER A 280 25.22 11.13 -22.49
C SER A 280 24.07 10.28 -23.04
N SER A 281 23.36 10.84 -24.02
CA SER A 281 22.40 10.24 -24.97
C SER A 281 21.13 9.53 -24.45
N PRO A 282 20.01 9.63 -25.19
CA PRO A 282 18.67 9.30 -24.70
C PRO A 282 18.35 7.82 -24.88
N VAL A 283 18.09 7.13 -23.77
CA VAL A 283 17.39 5.85 -23.72
C VAL A 283 16.44 5.91 -22.52
N THR A 284 15.16 5.64 -22.82
CA THR A 284 14.03 5.29 -21.94
C THR A 284 14.32 5.12 -20.44
N GLY A 285 13.59 5.89 -19.62
CA GLY A 285 13.36 5.63 -18.18
C GLY A 285 14.47 6.11 -17.24
N ASN A 286 14.25 7.26 -16.59
CA ASN A 286 14.36 7.43 -15.13
C ASN A 286 14.32 8.92 -14.73
N THR A 287 13.36 9.22 -13.85
CA THR A 287 13.44 10.07 -12.66
C THR A 287 14.31 11.32 -12.73
N THR A 288 13.68 12.47 -12.99
CA THR A 288 14.13 13.76 -12.47
C THR A 288 13.44 14.01 -11.14
N SER A 289 14.03 13.53 -10.04
CA SER A 289 13.69 14.09 -8.73
C SER A 289 14.11 15.56 -8.73
N VAL A 290 13.13 16.47 -8.79
CA VAL A 290 13.40 17.89 -8.64
C VAL A 290 13.61 18.16 -7.15
N VAL A 291 14.86 18.02 -6.68
CA VAL A 291 15.31 19.04 -5.73
C VAL A 291 15.22 20.35 -6.48
N HIS A 292 14.56 21.35 -5.88
CA HIS A 292 14.60 22.75 -6.31
C HIS A 292 16.05 23.26 -6.28
N SER A 293 16.86 22.77 -7.21
CA SER A 293 18.22 23.13 -7.51
C SER A 293 18.13 24.01 -8.76
N ARG A 294 18.40 25.31 -8.55
CA ARG A 294 18.24 26.33 -9.58
C ARG A 294 19.23 26.05 -10.71
N SER A 295 18.74 25.75 -11.90
CA SER A 295 19.59 25.84 -13.10
C SER A 295 19.72 27.30 -13.51
N PRO A 296 20.94 27.84 -13.72
CA PRO A 296 21.11 29.13 -14.37
C PRO A 296 20.99 28.98 -15.89
N SER A 297 20.37 29.93 -16.59
CA SER A 297 20.46 29.98 -18.05
C SER A 297 20.63 31.39 -18.63
N ALA A 298 21.56 31.42 -19.59
CA ALA A 298 21.83 32.37 -20.66
C ALA A 298 22.33 33.79 -20.29
N HIS A 299 23.65 33.90 -20.09
CA HIS A 299 24.37 35.17 -20.26
C HIS A 299 24.44 35.55 -21.76
N GLY A 300 23.59 36.49 -22.19
CA GLY A 300 23.69 37.15 -23.49
C GLY A 300 24.71 38.28 -23.45
N HIS A 301 25.81 38.16 -24.20
CA HIS A 301 26.81 39.22 -24.36
C HIS A 301 26.23 40.44 -25.09
N SER A 302 26.35 41.61 -24.46
CA SER A 302 26.01 42.93 -25.03
C SER A 302 27.02 43.34 -26.11
N LEU A 303 26.51 43.62 -27.32
CA LEU A 303 27.19 44.45 -28.31
C LEU A 303 26.26 45.59 -28.71
N SER A 304 26.60 46.78 -28.25
CA SER A 304 26.03 48.06 -28.67
C SER A 304 26.19 48.27 -30.17
N HIS A 305 25.14 48.63 -30.91
CA HIS A 305 25.16 49.56 -32.05
C HIS A 305 23.73 50.06 -32.30
N GLY A 306 23.51 51.37 -32.22
CA GLY A 306 22.21 51.99 -32.42
C GLY A 306 21.85 52.15 -33.89
N HIS A 307 20.59 51.88 -34.24
CA HIS A 307 19.81 52.62 -35.24
C HIS A 307 18.32 52.34 -35.04
N ALA A 308 17.54 53.41 -34.91
CA ALA A 308 16.10 53.38 -34.71
C ALA A 308 15.37 52.86 -35.97
N ARG A 309 14.61 51.77 -35.82
CA ARG A 309 13.48 51.40 -36.66
C ARG A 309 12.41 50.76 -35.77
N HIS A 310 11.18 51.28 -35.85
CA HIS A 310 10.00 50.69 -35.23
C HIS A 310 9.81 49.26 -35.76
N SER A 311 10.16 48.29 -34.93
CA SER A 311 9.91 46.86 -35.09
C SER A 311 9.15 46.44 -33.84
N LEU A 312 8.07 45.68 -33.99
CA LEU A 312 7.40 44.99 -32.90
C LEU A 312 8.49 44.27 -32.08
N HIS A 313 8.69 44.69 -30.82
CA HIS A 313 9.70 44.10 -29.95
C HIS A 313 9.34 42.62 -29.75
N ARG A 314 10.24 41.73 -30.18
CA ARG A 314 10.33 40.39 -29.60
C ARG A 314 10.63 40.65 -28.12
N ARG A 315 9.65 40.46 -27.24
CA ARG A 315 9.86 40.66 -25.81
C ARG A 315 10.96 39.70 -25.38
N SER A 316 12.06 40.24 -24.88
CA SER A 316 13.14 39.42 -24.33
C SER A 316 12.62 38.71 -23.10
N THR A 317 13.00 37.45 -22.89
CA THR A 317 12.75 36.75 -21.63
C THR A 317 13.53 37.46 -20.53
N CYS A 318 12.87 37.79 -19.42
CA CYS A 318 13.58 38.33 -18.26
C CYS A 318 14.48 37.24 -17.64
N SER A 319 15.55 37.64 -16.97
CA SER A 319 16.09 36.79 -15.90
C SER A 319 15.05 36.72 -14.78
N TYR A 320 14.93 35.59 -14.11
CA TYR A 320 13.88 35.37 -13.10
C TYR A 320 14.40 34.53 -11.93
N VAL A 321 13.70 34.64 -10.80
CA VAL A 321 13.82 33.77 -9.63
C VAL A 321 12.46 33.17 -9.31
N GLN A 322 12.46 32.06 -8.58
CA GLN A 322 11.24 31.35 -8.20
C GLN A 322 10.96 31.56 -6.72
N VAL A 323 9.73 31.95 -6.40
CA VAL A 323 9.23 32.13 -5.04
C VAL A 323 9.25 30.79 -4.32
N ILE A 324 9.84 30.78 -3.14
CA ILE A 324 9.78 29.66 -2.22
C ILE A 324 9.01 30.05 -0.94
N SER A 325 8.58 29.03 -0.21
CA SER A 325 7.79 29.21 1.00
C SER A 325 8.49 30.07 2.05
N GLY A 326 7.87 31.17 2.47
CA GLY A 326 8.42 32.17 3.39
C GLY A 326 9.13 33.36 2.72
N ASP A 327 9.23 33.41 1.39
CA ASP A 327 9.79 34.58 0.71
C ASP A 327 8.95 35.85 0.89
N SER A 328 9.66 36.97 0.90
CA SER A 328 9.08 38.31 0.81
C SER A 328 9.69 39.03 -0.40
N CYS A 329 9.04 40.09 -0.88
CA CYS A 329 9.67 40.92 -1.91
C CYS A 329 11.05 41.45 -1.49
N ALA A 330 11.30 41.66 -0.19
CA ALA A 330 12.63 42.06 0.29
C ALA A 330 13.67 40.95 0.10
N SER A 331 13.32 39.68 0.38
CA SER A 331 14.24 38.55 0.14
C SER A 331 14.45 38.30 -1.35
N LEU A 332 13.42 38.46 -2.17
CA LEU A 332 13.50 38.31 -3.62
C LEU A 332 14.34 39.42 -4.28
N VAL A 333 14.25 40.66 -3.80
CA VAL A 333 15.11 41.78 -4.24
C VAL A 333 16.58 41.49 -3.94
N GLU A 334 16.88 41.04 -2.72
CA GLU A 334 18.23 40.63 -2.32
C GLU A 334 18.74 39.50 -3.23
N GLU A 335 17.88 38.52 -3.49
CA GLU A 335 18.21 37.37 -4.33
C GLU A 335 18.45 37.75 -5.80
N CYS A 336 17.62 38.63 -6.36
CA CYS A 336 17.83 39.16 -7.72
C CYS A 336 19.11 40.00 -7.83
N GLY A 337 19.65 40.51 -6.72
CA GLY A 337 20.82 41.40 -6.72
C GLY A 337 20.55 42.75 -7.37
N ILE A 338 19.29 43.23 -7.35
CA ILE A 338 18.84 44.49 -7.96
C ILE A 338 18.30 45.46 -6.91
N SER A 339 17.98 46.70 -7.31
CA SER A 339 17.30 47.65 -6.42
C SER A 339 15.81 47.31 -6.27
N ALA A 340 15.21 47.72 -5.16
CA ALA A 340 13.76 47.52 -4.95
C ALA A 340 12.93 48.21 -6.04
N ASP A 341 13.34 49.42 -6.47
CA ASP A 341 12.65 50.17 -7.53
C ASP A 341 12.68 49.38 -8.85
N ASP A 342 13.84 48.84 -9.26
CA ASP A 342 13.95 48.01 -10.47
C ASP A 342 13.07 46.75 -10.38
N PHE A 343 13.04 46.09 -9.22
CA PHE A 343 12.22 44.88 -9.01
C PHE A 343 10.73 45.16 -9.20
N TYR A 344 10.22 46.26 -8.64
CA TYR A 344 8.82 46.67 -8.80
C TYR A 344 8.51 47.16 -10.23
N ASP A 345 9.48 47.76 -10.91
CA ASP A 345 9.34 48.14 -12.33
C ASP A 345 9.23 46.89 -13.23
N TYR A 346 9.99 45.82 -12.94
CA TYR A 346 9.94 44.56 -13.69
C TYR A 346 8.70 43.72 -13.35
N ASN A 347 8.14 43.88 -12.15
CA ASN A 347 6.97 43.12 -11.68
C ASN A 347 5.86 44.09 -11.22
N PRO A 348 5.16 44.75 -12.17
CA PRO A 348 4.32 45.92 -11.87
C PRO A 348 2.99 45.62 -11.15
N SER A 349 2.71 44.35 -10.78
CA SER A 349 1.47 44.01 -10.07
C SER A 349 1.50 44.61 -8.67
N SER A 350 0.52 45.46 -8.36
CA SER A 350 0.49 46.20 -7.08
C SER A 350 0.26 45.32 -5.85
N ASP A 351 -0.23 44.11 -6.05
CA ASP A 351 -0.53 43.10 -5.02
C ASP A 351 0.52 41.99 -4.94
N LEU A 352 1.55 41.99 -5.80
CA LEU A 352 2.56 40.93 -5.92
C LEU A 352 3.05 40.43 -4.56
N CYS A 353 3.51 41.36 -3.69
CA CYS A 353 4.11 41.01 -2.41
C CYS A 353 3.13 40.46 -1.37
N SER A 354 1.82 40.66 -1.57
CA SER A 354 0.76 40.12 -0.72
C SER A 354 0.17 38.82 -1.26
N THR A 355 0.49 38.44 -2.50
CA THR A 355 -0.08 37.28 -3.19
C THR A 355 1.00 36.33 -3.72
N LEU A 356 2.24 36.44 -3.24
CA LEU A 356 3.33 35.54 -3.61
C LEU A 356 2.89 34.10 -3.34
N THR A 357 2.93 33.28 -4.38
CA THR A 357 2.60 31.86 -4.29
C THR A 357 3.87 31.05 -4.47
N VAL A 358 4.06 30.00 -3.65
CA VAL A 358 5.21 29.09 -3.81
C VAL A 358 5.22 28.54 -5.23
N GLY A 359 6.40 28.49 -5.86
CA GLY A 359 6.53 28.05 -7.25
C GLY A 359 6.35 29.15 -8.29
N GLN A 360 5.77 30.31 -7.94
CA GLN A 360 5.62 31.45 -8.84
C GLN A 360 6.99 32.00 -9.28
N TYR A 361 7.14 32.36 -10.55
CA TYR A 361 8.32 33.09 -11.02
C TYR A 361 8.13 34.61 -10.97
N VAL A 362 9.20 35.34 -10.66
CA VAL A 362 9.27 36.81 -10.72
C VAL A 362 10.51 37.25 -11.49
N CYS A 363 10.40 38.35 -12.23
CA CYS A 363 11.49 38.88 -13.05
C CYS A 363 12.53 39.66 -12.22
N CYS A 364 13.81 39.41 -12.49
CA CYS A 364 14.96 40.18 -11.99
C CYS A 364 15.55 41.12 -13.06
N SER A 365 15.01 41.15 -14.27
CA SER A 365 15.37 42.11 -15.33
C SER A 365 14.19 42.42 -16.24
N SER A 366 14.33 43.40 -17.12
CA SER A 366 13.29 43.78 -18.08
C SER A 366 12.97 42.63 -19.05
N GLY A 367 11.69 42.31 -19.22
CA GLY A 367 11.24 41.26 -20.12
C GLY A 367 9.95 40.63 -19.63
N ASP A 368 9.54 39.55 -20.29
CA ASP A 368 8.43 38.71 -19.81
C ASP A 368 8.96 37.36 -19.32
N LEU A 369 8.20 36.71 -18.43
CA LEU A 369 8.41 35.31 -18.09
C LEU A 369 8.05 34.41 -19.28
N PRO A 370 8.75 33.28 -19.48
CA PRO A 370 8.32 32.28 -20.44
C PRO A 370 7.07 31.55 -19.92
N ASP A 371 6.37 30.88 -20.84
CA ASP A 371 5.34 29.90 -20.46
C ASP A 371 6.04 28.61 -20.05
N PHE A 372 5.79 28.16 -18.82
CA PHE A 372 6.39 26.95 -18.26
C PHE A 372 5.49 25.71 -18.40
N ALA A 373 4.33 25.83 -19.08
CA ALA A 373 3.40 24.73 -19.29
C ALA A 373 4.06 23.59 -20.08
N PRO A 374 4.13 22.37 -19.52
CA PRO A 374 4.72 21.24 -20.21
C PRO A 374 3.75 20.70 -21.26
N SER A 375 4.31 20.03 -22.27
CA SER A 375 3.54 19.32 -23.30
C SER A 375 3.61 17.81 -23.09
N ALA A 376 2.59 17.09 -23.56
CA ALA A 376 2.62 15.63 -23.63
C ALA A 376 3.90 15.11 -24.33
N TYR A 377 4.35 13.92 -23.94
CA TYR A 377 5.41 13.23 -24.65
C TYR A 377 4.94 12.81 -26.06
N ALA A 378 5.89 12.61 -26.97
CA ALA A 378 5.60 12.28 -28.37
C ALA A 378 4.85 10.94 -28.56
N ASN A 379 4.89 10.06 -27.55
CA ASN A 379 4.15 8.79 -27.53
C ASN A 379 2.69 8.94 -27.08
N GLY A 380 2.24 10.15 -26.71
CA GLY A 380 0.89 10.45 -26.26
C GLY A 380 0.67 10.37 -24.75
N THR A 381 1.65 9.90 -23.97
CA THR A 381 1.63 9.97 -22.50
C THR A 381 1.73 11.43 -22.07
N CYS A 382 0.98 11.81 -21.03
CA CYS A 382 1.08 13.16 -20.45
C CYS A 382 2.51 13.44 -19.97
N CYS A 383 2.85 14.72 -19.76
CA CYS A 383 4.09 15.05 -19.05
C CYS A 383 3.95 14.57 -17.61
N THR A 384 4.74 13.57 -17.26
CA THR A 384 4.64 12.88 -15.98
C THR A 384 5.48 13.57 -14.91
N TYR A 385 4.95 13.62 -13.70
CA TYR A 385 5.63 14.14 -12.51
C TYR A 385 5.45 13.19 -11.33
N ASP A 386 6.55 12.82 -10.67
CA ASP A 386 6.52 11.99 -9.47
C ASP A 386 6.45 12.90 -8.25
N VAL A 387 5.32 12.85 -7.54
CA VAL A 387 5.03 13.69 -6.38
C VAL A 387 5.97 13.34 -5.24
N VAL A 388 6.57 14.35 -4.63
CA VAL A 388 7.43 14.22 -3.46
C VAL A 388 6.82 14.91 -2.25
N SER A 389 7.24 14.49 -1.05
CA SER A 389 6.81 15.13 0.19
C SER A 389 7.22 16.61 0.19
N GLY A 390 6.27 17.50 0.46
CA GLY A 390 6.45 18.95 0.38
C GLY A 390 5.73 19.60 -0.81
N ASP A 391 5.32 18.83 -1.81
CA ASP A 391 4.58 19.35 -2.95
C ASP A 391 3.18 19.83 -2.54
N SER A 392 2.59 20.65 -3.40
CA SER A 392 1.15 20.91 -3.40
C SER A 392 0.72 21.23 -4.82
N CYS A 393 -0.54 20.99 -5.17
CA CYS A 393 -1.04 21.41 -6.47
C CYS A 393 -0.85 22.90 -6.71
N SER A 394 -1.07 23.75 -5.69
CA SER A 394 -0.84 25.20 -5.79
C SER A 394 0.59 25.54 -6.24
N ALA A 395 1.60 24.87 -5.66
CA ALA A 395 3.00 25.10 -5.98
C ALA A 395 3.38 24.53 -7.36
N LEU A 396 2.86 23.37 -7.71
CA LEU A 396 3.04 22.76 -9.03
C LEU A 396 2.38 23.62 -10.11
N ALA A 397 1.15 24.08 -9.88
CA ALA A 397 0.42 24.96 -10.78
C ALA A 397 1.20 26.24 -11.05
N ALA A 398 1.68 26.92 -10.00
CA ALA A 398 2.50 28.12 -10.14
C ALA A 398 3.83 27.86 -10.86
N THR A 399 4.48 26.73 -10.58
CA THR A 399 5.76 26.33 -11.21
C THR A 399 5.59 26.05 -12.70
N TYR A 400 4.52 25.37 -13.08
CA TYR A 400 4.32 24.90 -14.45
C TYR A 400 3.38 25.80 -15.25
N SER A 401 3.06 27.01 -14.77
CA SER A 401 2.12 27.91 -15.45
C SER A 401 0.75 27.27 -15.73
N LEU A 402 0.28 26.45 -14.79
CA LEU A 402 -1.02 25.77 -14.81
C LEU A 402 -1.94 26.34 -13.72
N THR A 403 -3.17 25.85 -13.70
CA THR A 403 -4.14 25.99 -12.61
C THR A 403 -4.35 24.65 -11.90
N GLU A 404 -4.83 24.68 -10.66
CA GLU A 404 -5.18 23.43 -9.94
C GLU A 404 -6.29 22.67 -10.67
N ASP A 405 -7.30 23.37 -11.22
CA ASP A 405 -8.35 22.79 -12.05
C ASP A 405 -7.79 22.05 -13.28
N GLU A 406 -6.72 22.60 -13.91
CA GLU A 406 -6.04 21.92 -15.01
C GLU A 406 -5.34 20.64 -14.53
N ILE A 407 -4.63 20.69 -13.41
CA ILE A 407 -3.98 19.51 -12.82
C ILE A 407 -5.02 18.44 -12.49
N ASP A 408 -6.12 18.80 -11.83
CA ASP A 408 -7.22 17.86 -11.55
C ASP A 408 -7.77 17.26 -12.85
N SER A 409 -8.00 18.09 -13.88
CA SER A 409 -8.53 17.63 -15.17
C SER A 409 -7.59 16.67 -15.90
N PHE A 410 -6.27 16.84 -15.77
CA PHE A 410 -5.28 15.95 -16.39
C PHE A 410 -5.19 14.60 -15.68
N ASN A 411 -5.70 14.49 -14.45
CA ASN A 411 -5.51 13.33 -13.58
C ASN A 411 -6.78 12.54 -13.28
N SER A 412 -7.90 12.81 -13.97
CA SER A 412 -9.15 12.05 -13.78
C SER A 412 -9.00 10.54 -14.01
N ASP A 413 -8.07 10.14 -14.89
CA ASP A 413 -7.77 8.73 -15.19
C ASP A 413 -6.48 8.25 -14.49
N THR A 414 -5.85 9.08 -13.66
CA THR A 414 -4.61 8.75 -12.97
C THR A 414 -4.91 7.86 -11.76
N TRP A 415 -4.26 6.70 -11.71
CA TRP A 415 -4.45 5.73 -10.62
C TRP A 415 -4.08 6.34 -9.25
N GLY A 416 -5.00 6.26 -8.30
CA GLY A 416 -4.85 6.77 -6.94
C GLY A 416 -5.02 8.28 -6.79
N TRP A 417 -5.56 8.99 -7.79
CA TRP A 417 -5.72 10.45 -7.74
C TRP A 417 -6.91 10.87 -6.88
N TYR A 418 -6.63 11.45 -5.70
CA TYR A 418 -7.68 11.95 -4.79
C TYR A 418 -8.08 13.41 -5.05
N GLY A 419 -7.36 14.10 -5.93
CA GLY A 419 -7.54 15.52 -6.19
C GLY A 419 -6.50 16.39 -5.49
N CYS A 420 -6.45 17.66 -5.87
CA CYS A 420 -5.45 18.60 -5.40
C CYS A 420 -5.45 18.87 -3.88
N ASP A 421 -6.58 18.69 -3.21
CA ASP A 421 -6.72 18.83 -1.76
C ASP A 421 -6.15 17.63 -0.96
N ASP A 422 -5.88 16.50 -1.62
CA ASP A 422 -5.40 15.25 -0.98
C ASP A 422 -4.30 14.57 -1.82
N LEU A 423 -3.38 15.39 -2.33
CA LEU A 423 -2.22 14.98 -3.12
C LEU A 423 -1.35 13.98 -2.35
N GLN A 424 -0.97 12.85 -2.97
CA GLN A 424 -0.21 11.78 -2.31
C GLN A 424 1.26 11.77 -2.74
N ALA A 425 2.19 11.69 -1.77
CA ALA A 425 3.60 11.50 -2.06
C ALA A 425 3.86 10.11 -2.67
N GLY A 426 4.79 10.04 -3.63
CA GLY A 426 5.14 8.80 -4.34
C GLY A 426 4.16 8.39 -5.44
N GLN A 427 3.13 9.20 -5.71
CA GLN A 427 2.25 9.03 -6.86
C GLN A 427 2.89 9.65 -8.12
N SER A 428 2.64 9.06 -9.28
CA SER A 428 2.99 9.63 -10.59
C SER A 428 1.76 10.29 -11.22
N ILE A 429 1.84 11.57 -11.55
CA ILE A 429 0.71 12.40 -12.00
C ILE A 429 1.00 13.05 -13.36
N CYS A 430 -0.05 13.56 -14.00
CA CYS A 430 0.01 14.34 -15.22
C CYS A 430 0.08 15.84 -14.92
N LEU A 431 1.01 16.54 -15.57
CA LEU A 431 1.07 18.01 -15.62
C LEU A 431 0.70 18.57 -17.01
N SER A 432 0.22 17.71 -17.90
CA SER A 432 -0.32 18.11 -19.19
C SER A 432 -1.36 17.10 -19.65
N ASN A 433 -2.10 17.41 -20.71
CA ASN A 433 -3.03 16.45 -21.30
C ASN A 433 -2.29 15.23 -21.89
N GLY A 434 -2.93 14.07 -21.93
CA GLY A 434 -2.37 12.83 -22.48
C GLY A 434 -2.83 11.60 -21.71
N THR A 435 -2.29 10.44 -22.06
CA THR A 435 -2.58 9.19 -21.31
C THR A 435 -1.90 9.23 -19.94
N ALA A 436 -2.63 8.81 -18.90
CA ALA A 436 -2.12 8.68 -17.53
C ALA A 436 -0.84 7.82 -17.47
N PRO A 437 0.09 8.14 -16.54
CA PRO A 437 1.27 7.33 -16.32
C PRO A 437 0.91 5.98 -15.69
N TYR A 438 1.79 4.99 -15.81
CA TYR A 438 1.63 3.74 -15.07
C TYR A 438 1.75 4.01 -13.56
N PRO A 439 0.95 3.32 -12.74
CA PRO A 439 1.02 3.50 -11.30
C PRO A 439 2.37 3.04 -10.74
N VAL A 440 2.86 3.76 -9.74
CA VAL A 440 4.08 3.39 -9.04
C VAL A 440 3.85 2.11 -8.25
N ALA A 441 4.77 1.16 -8.37
CA ALA A 441 4.68 -0.11 -7.66
C ALA A 441 4.75 0.09 -6.14
N LEU A 442 3.93 -0.65 -5.41
CA LEU A 442 3.99 -0.69 -3.94
C LEU A 442 4.71 -1.97 -3.53
N ALA A 443 5.75 -1.84 -2.69
CA ALA A 443 6.61 -2.97 -2.33
C ALA A 443 5.85 -4.18 -1.74
N ASN A 444 4.71 -3.92 -1.09
CA ASN A 444 3.86 -4.91 -0.45
C ASN A 444 2.54 -5.20 -1.18
N ALA A 445 2.33 -4.67 -2.40
CA ALA A 445 1.15 -5.05 -3.19
C ALA A 445 1.28 -6.50 -3.69
N VAL A 446 0.21 -7.27 -3.48
CA VAL A 446 0.06 -8.67 -3.92
C VAL A 446 -1.00 -8.85 -4.99
N CYS A 447 -1.84 -7.83 -5.22
CA CYS A 447 -2.82 -7.78 -6.30
C CYS A 447 -2.94 -6.38 -6.92
N GLY A 448 -3.59 -6.31 -8.08
CA GLY A 448 -3.81 -5.05 -8.79
C GLY A 448 -2.60 -4.58 -9.60
N PRO A 449 -2.66 -3.35 -10.16
CA PRO A 449 -1.63 -2.86 -11.08
C PRO A 449 -0.33 -2.42 -10.38
N GLN A 450 -0.35 -2.25 -9.06
CA GLN A 450 0.80 -1.79 -8.28
C GLN A 450 1.71 -2.92 -7.79
N VAL A 451 1.45 -4.17 -8.18
CA VAL A 451 2.36 -5.29 -7.88
C VAL A 451 3.72 -5.02 -8.54
N PRO A 452 4.85 -5.14 -7.81
CA PRO A 452 6.18 -4.96 -8.40
C PRO A 452 6.41 -5.86 -9.62
N GLY A 453 6.81 -5.26 -10.74
CA GLY A 453 7.04 -5.98 -12.00
C GLY A 453 5.79 -6.23 -12.85
N THR A 454 4.66 -5.57 -12.55
CA THR A 454 3.43 -5.66 -13.36
C THR A 454 3.70 -5.37 -14.84
N ASN A 455 3.12 -6.19 -15.71
CA ASN A 455 3.19 -6.02 -17.16
C ASN A 455 1.95 -5.29 -17.67
N PHE A 456 2.14 -4.09 -18.21
CA PHE A 456 1.08 -3.25 -18.79
C PHE A 456 0.91 -3.39 -20.31
N THR A 457 1.61 -4.33 -20.95
CA THR A 457 1.55 -4.53 -22.41
C THR A 457 0.12 -4.86 -22.85
N ASP A 458 -0.35 -4.20 -23.91
CA ASP A 458 -1.69 -4.38 -24.49
C ASP A 458 -2.86 -4.11 -23.52
N THR A 459 -2.65 -3.23 -22.53
CA THR A 459 -3.70 -2.82 -21.55
C THR A 459 -4.07 -1.35 -21.68
N THR A 460 -5.27 -1.01 -21.23
CA THR A 460 -5.73 0.37 -21.01
C THR A 460 -5.97 0.61 -19.52
N VAL A 461 -6.13 1.87 -19.10
CA VAL A 461 -6.39 2.25 -17.70
C VAL A 461 -7.55 1.44 -17.09
N GLY A 462 -8.61 1.19 -17.86
CA GLY A 462 -9.77 0.41 -17.41
C GLY A 462 -9.49 -1.07 -17.15
N ASP A 463 -8.40 -1.62 -17.71
CA ASP A 463 -8.03 -3.03 -17.53
C ASP A 463 -7.17 -3.24 -16.27
N TRP A 464 -6.51 -2.18 -15.79
CA TRP A 464 -5.45 -2.25 -14.77
C TRP A 464 -5.91 -2.86 -13.45
N ALA A 465 -7.16 -2.63 -13.05
CA ALA A 465 -7.72 -3.17 -11.81
C ALA A 465 -7.78 -4.71 -11.78
N THR A 466 -7.79 -5.35 -12.96
CA THR A 466 -7.84 -6.81 -13.12
C THR A 466 -6.46 -7.47 -13.22
N LEU A 467 -5.39 -6.67 -13.28
CA LEU A 467 -4.02 -7.17 -13.30
C LEU A 467 -3.67 -7.80 -11.95
N ASN A 468 -2.89 -8.88 -11.99
CA ASN A 468 -2.45 -9.63 -10.82
C ASN A 468 -3.63 -9.98 -9.87
N PRO A 469 -4.57 -10.83 -10.30
CA PRO A 469 -5.76 -11.12 -9.51
C PRO A 469 -5.40 -11.85 -8.21
N CYS A 470 -6.18 -11.61 -7.15
CA CYS A 470 -6.07 -12.38 -5.92
C CYS A 470 -6.36 -13.87 -6.15
N PRO A 471 -5.67 -14.77 -5.42
CA PRO A 471 -6.02 -16.18 -5.37
C PRO A 471 -7.51 -16.39 -5.06
N LEU A 472 -8.09 -17.46 -5.63
CA LEU A 472 -9.49 -17.84 -5.43
C LEU A 472 -10.51 -16.74 -5.76
N ASN A 473 -10.13 -15.74 -6.56
CA ASN A 473 -10.94 -14.55 -6.85
C ASN A 473 -11.40 -13.80 -5.59
N ALA A 474 -10.56 -13.75 -4.55
CA ALA A 474 -10.78 -12.84 -3.43
C ALA A 474 -10.76 -11.37 -3.90
N CYS A 475 -11.31 -10.47 -3.10
CA CYS A 475 -11.34 -9.04 -3.39
C CYS A 475 -9.94 -8.46 -3.28
N CYS A 476 -9.60 -7.54 -4.19
CA CYS A 476 -8.38 -6.75 -4.12
C CYS A 476 -8.73 -5.33 -3.67
N ASP A 477 -8.13 -4.84 -2.59
CA ASP A 477 -8.31 -3.47 -2.12
C ASP A 477 -7.42 -2.46 -2.87
N ILE A 478 -7.61 -1.16 -2.66
CA ILE A 478 -6.83 -0.11 -3.34
C ILE A 478 -5.33 -0.11 -2.95
N TRP A 479 -4.97 -0.79 -1.86
CA TRP A 479 -3.59 -0.94 -1.38
C TRP A 479 -2.91 -2.20 -1.92
N GLY A 480 -3.56 -2.87 -2.88
CA GLY A 480 -3.07 -4.09 -3.51
C GLY A 480 -3.05 -5.28 -2.56
N GLN A 481 -3.97 -5.35 -1.58
CA GLN A 481 -4.08 -6.45 -0.63
C GLN A 481 -5.31 -7.31 -0.93
N CYS A 482 -5.16 -8.63 -0.73
CA CYS A 482 -6.24 -9.58 -0.96
C CYS A 482 -7.07 -9.85 0.30
N GLY A 483 -8.40 -9.85 0.16
CA GLY A 483 -9.29 -10.35 1.19
C GLY A 483 -10.74 -10.62 0.84
N ALA A 484 -11.44 -11.29 1.75
CA ALA A 484 -12.84 -11.71 1.58
C ALA A 484 -13.79 -11.03 2.58
N THR A 485 -13.29 -10.07 3.36
CA THR A 485 -14.12 -9.30 4.31
C THR A 485 -14.55 -7.97 3.69
N PRO A 486 -15.57 -7.29 4.24
CA PRO A 486 -15.96 -5.96 3.77
C PRO A 486 -14.82 -4.95 3.71
N ASP A 487 -13.78 -5.09 4.54
CA ASP A 487 -12.58 -4.23 4.51
C ASP A 487 -11.81 -4.27 3.18
N TYR A 488 -11.99 -5.31 2.37
CA TYR A 488 -11.34 -5.50 1.06
C TYR A 488 -12.33 -5.50 -0.11
N CYS A 489 -13.60 -5.78 0.18
CA CYS A 489 -14.62 -6.05 -0.84
C CYS A 489 -15.58 -4.88 -1.06
N ASN A 490 -15.42 -3.77 -0.35
CA ASN A 490 -16.34 -2.64 -0.46
C ASN A 490 -16.13 -1.89 -1.77
N ASP A 491 -17.09 -2.00 -2.69
CA ASP A 491 -17.06 -1.34 -3.99
C ASP A 491 -17.41 0.15 -3.84
N THR A 492 -16.39 0.93 -3.47
CA THR A 492 -16.50 2.38 -3.25
C THR A 492 -15.34 3.10 -3.89
N LEU A 493 -15.65 4.15 -4.64
CA LEU A 493 -14.70 5.03 -5.31
C LEU A 493 -14.66 6.40 -4.63
N ALA A 494 -13.52 7.10 -4.64
CA ALA A 494 -13.42 8.45 -4.10
C ALA A 494 -14.21 9.46 -4.95
N ALA A 495 -14.39 10.67 -4.43
CA ALA A 495 -15.13 11.74 -5.11
C ALA A 495 -14.47 12.23 -6.41
N SER A 496 -13.18 11.96 -6.61
CA SER A 496 -12.46 12.25 -7.85
C SER A 496 -12.86 11.34 -9.02
N ASP A 497 -13.57 10.24 -8.75
CA ASP A 497 -13.90 9.17 -9.70
C ASP A 497 -12.67 8.51 -10.37
N ALA A 498 -11.45 8.83 -9.90
CA ALA A 498 -10.22 8.28 -10.45
C ALA A 498 -10.00 6.83 -10.01
N PRO A 499 -9.44 5.96 -10.86
CA PRO A 499 -9.28 4.54 -10.55
C PRO A 499 -8.30 4.32 -9.38
N GLY A 500 -8.48 3.23 -8.62
CA GLY A 500 -7.58 2.92 -7.50
C GLY A 500 -7.73 3.84 -6.29
N THR A 501 -8.89 4.47 -6.12
CA THR A 501 -9.21 5.36 -4.99
C THR A 501 -10.37 4.81 -4.16
N ALA A 502 -10.52 5.28 -2.93
CA ALA A 502 -11.70 5.01 -2.10
C ALA A 502 -12.09 6.24 -1.26
N PRO A 503 -13.31 6.33 -0.73
CA PRO A 503 -13.66 7.38 0.22
C PRO A 503 -12.85 7.27 1.53
N PRO A 504 -12.70 8.37 2.27
CA PRO A 504 -11.98 8.36 3.55
C PRO A 504 -12.54 7.31 4.52
N GLY A 505 -11.64 6.56 5.16
CA GLY A 505 -11.99 5.46 6.07
C GLY A 505 -12.37 4.14 5.41
N SER A 506 -12.33 4.05 4.07
CA SER A 506 -12.50 2.80 3.31
C SER A 506 -11.17 2.40 2.66
N ASN A 507 -10.89 1.10 2.54
CA ASN A 507 -9.81 0.62 1.64
C ASN A 507 -10.32 0.37 0.22
N GLY A 508 -11.62 0.58 -0.02
CA GLY A 508 -12.27 0.32 -1.30
C GLY A 508 -12.07 -1.11 -1.79
N CYS A 509 -12.31 -1.28 -3.09
CA CYS A 509 -12.08 -2.51 -3.80
C CYS A 509 -11.87 -2.18 -5.28
N ILE A 510 -10.86 -2.77 -5.89
CA ILE A 510 -10.55 -2.57 -7.31
C ILE A 510 -10.96 -3.77 -8.17
N SER A 511 -10.99 -4.99 -7.62
CA SER A 511 -11.45 -6.17 -8.36
C SER A 511 -12.06 -7.24 -7.46
N ASN A 512 -12.95 -8.05 -8.07
CA ASN A 512 -13.79 -9.06 -7.39
C ASN A 512 -14.63 -8.49 -6.24
N CYS A 513 -15.15 -7.28 -6.41
CA CYS A 513 -15.80 -6.54 -5.35
C CYS A 513 -17.19 -7.08 -4.98
N GLY A 514 -17.59 -6.78 -3.75
CA GLY A 514 -18.84 -7.23 -3.15
C GLY A 514 -18.72 -8.57 -2.43
N THR A 515 -19.56 -8.73 -1.40
CA THR A 515 -19.68 -9.98 -0.61
C THR A 515 -20.98 -10.72 -0.91
N THR A 516 -21.73 -10.25 -1.92
CA THR A 516 -22.98 -10.90 -2.34
C THR A 516 -22.69 -12.21 -3.04
N ILE A 517 -23.50 -13.23 -2.77
CA ILE A 517 -23.43 -14.51 -3.48
C ILE A 517 -23.89 -14.27 -4.93
N VAL A 518 -22.94 -14.22 -5.86
CA VAL A 518 -23.20 -13.90 -7.29
C VAL A 518 -23.63 -15.11 -8.12
N ASN A 519 -23.48 -16.34 -7.62
CA ASN A 519 -23.66 -17.56 -8.40
C ASN A 519 -25.10 -18.10 -8.46
N THR A 520 -26.07 -17.45 -7.81
CA THR A 520 -27.46 -17.94 -7.74
C THR A 520 -28.47 -16.81 -8.01
N ALA A 521 -28.66 -16.47 -9.29
CA ALA A 521 -29.78 -15.63 -9.71
C ALA A 521 -31.15 -16.24 -9.33
N THR A 522 -31.19 -17.56 -9.13
CA THR A 522 -32.32 -18.32 -8.60
C THR A 522 -31.85 -19.18 -7.43
N ALA A 523 -32.55 -19.07 -6.30
CA ALA A 523 -32.34 -19.96 -5.16
C ALA A 523 -32.56 -21.43 -5.56
N PRO A 524 -31.82 -22.38 -4.95
CA PRO A 524 -32.04 -23.80 -5.20
C PRO A 524 -33.46 -24.22 -4.78
N SER A 525 -34.02 -25.22 -5.46
CA SER A 525 -35.38 -25.74 -5.18
C SER A 525 -35.52 -26.37 -3.80
N SER A 526 -34.42 -26.69 -3.15
CA SER A 526 -34.35 -27.31 -1.82
C SER A 526 -33.01 -27.00 -1.16
N PHE A 527 -32.99 -26.96 0.18
CA PHE A 527 -31.78 -26.84 0.99
C PHE A 527 -31.55 -28.13 1.77
N SER A 528 -30.28 -28.47 2.00
CA SER A 528 -29.88 -29.54 2.91
C SER A 528 -29.51 -28.96 4.26
N ALA A 529 -30.09 -29.48 5.34
CA ALA A 529 -29.57 -29.32 6.69
C ALA A 529 -28.65 -30.52 7.00
N VAL A 530 -27.35 -30.25 7.18
CA VAL A 530 -26.31 -31.25 7.44
C VAL A 530 -25.89 -31.16 8.91
N GLY A 531 -25.85 -32.29 9.62
CA GLY A 531 -25.36 -32.38 10.99
C GLY A 531 -24.22 -33.39 11.12
N TYR A 532 -23.10 -33.00 11.72
CA TYR A 532 -22.03 -33.93 12.09
C TYR A 532 -22.34 -34.53 13.47
N PHE A 533 -22.35 -35.86 13.53
CA PHE A 533 -22.48 -36.62 14.78
C PHE A 533 -21.10 -37.16 15.17
N GLU A 534 -20.48 -36.51 16.15
CA GLU A 534 -19.20 -36.93 16.73
C GLU A 534 -19.40 -38.22 17.56
N ALA A 535 -19.06 -39.38 17.00
CA ALA A 535 -19.28 -40.70 17.59
C ALA A 535 -18.47 -40.92 18.88
N SER A 536 -17.34 -40.23 19.04
CA SER A 536 -16.54 -40.22 20.27
C SER A 536 -17.20 -39.45 21.42
N ASN A 537 -18.34 -38.77 21.22
CA ASN A 537 -19.02 -38.03 22.30
C ASN A 537 -19.35 -38.90 23.53
N VAL A 538 -19.49 -40.22 23.36
CA VAL A 538 -19.71 -41.17 24.45
C VAL A 538 -18.51 -41.32 25.41
N GLU A 539 -17.34 -40.81 25.03
CA GLU A 539 -16.16 -40.77 25.89
C GLU A 539 -16.24 -39.60 26.90
N ARG A 540 -17.15 -38.64 26.67
CA ARG A 540 -17.34 -37.49 27.57
C ARG A 540 -17.94 -37.95 28.90
N PRO A 541 -17.56 -37.34 30.04
CA PRO A 541 -18.07 -37.76 31.34
C PRO A 541 -19.57 -37.49 31.56
N CYS A 542 -20.18 -36.58 30.79
CA CYS A 542 -21.61 -36.27 30.84
C CYS A 542 -22.08 -35.60 29.54
N LEU A 543 -23.39 -35.39 29.41
CA LEU A 543 -24.04 -34.81 28.22
C LEU A 543 -23.74 -35.58 26.92
N GLN A 544 -23.67 -36.91 27.05
CA GLN A 544 -23.56 -37.82 25.92
C GLN A 544 -24.90 -37.89 25.16
N MET A 545 -24.81 -38.17 23.87
CA MET A 545 -25.94 -38.34 22.97
C MET A 545 -25.71 -39.56 22.09
N ASN A 546 -26.67 -40.49 22.05
CA ASN A 546 -26.62 -41.61 21.12
C ASN A 546 -27.16 -41.20 19.75
N ALA A 547 -26.61 -41.76 18.67
CA ALA A 547 -27.01 -41.42 17.31
C ALA A 547 -28.51 -41.62 17.06
N PHE A 548 -29.16 -42.65 17.63
CA PHE A 548 -30.60 -42.91 17.46
C PHE A 548 -31.52 -41.81 18.01
N THR A 549 -30.97 -40.89 18.81
CA THR A 549 -31.73 -39.75 19.36
C THR A 549 -31.76 -38.54 18.43
N ILE A 550 -31.04 -38.60 17.29
CA ILE A 550 -31.06 -37.55 16.28
C ILE A 550 -32.46 -37.52 15.63
N SER A 551 -33.07 -36.33 15.62
CA SER A 551 -34.38 -36.14 15.02
C SER A 551 -34.28 -35.92 13.51
N PRO A 552 -34.99 -36.71 12.68
CA PRO A 552 -35.01 -36.52 11.23
C PRO A 552 -35.73 -35.24 10.79
N GLU A 553 -36.45 -34.56 11.68
CA GLU A 553 -37.10 -33.28 11.37
C GLU A 553 -36.11 -32.10 11.33
N LYS A 554 -34.92 -32.26 11.93
CA LYS A 554 -33.92 -31.19 12.03
C LYS A 554 -32.85 -31.24 10.94
N PHE A 555 -32.59 -32.43 10.41
CA PHE A 555 -31.49 -32.68 9.50
C PHE A 555 -31.98 -33.49 8.32
N THR A 556 -31.51 -33.12 7.13
CA THR A 556 -31.69 -33.90 5.89
C THR A 556 -30.59 -34.93 5.71
N HIS A 557 -29.39 -34.64 6.24
CA HIS A 557 -28.20 -35.48 6.18
C HIS A 557 -27.54 -35.50 7.55
N VAL A 558 -27.08 -36.67 8.00
CA VAL A 558 -26.20 -36.80 9.16
C VAL A 558 -24.89 -37.43 8.71
N HIS A 559 -23.78 -36.77 9.07
CA HIS A 559 -22.43 -37.24 8.85
C HIS A 559 -21.95 -37.92 10.12
N PHE A 560 -21.69 -39.23 10.05
CA PHE A 560 -21.08 -39.99 11.14
C PHE A 560 -19.59 -39.66 11.21
N ALA A 561 -19.20 -38.92 12.25
CA ALA A 561 -17.85 -38.40 12.46
C ALA A 561 -17.18 -39.16 13.62
N PHE A 562 -16.23 -40.05 13.41
CA PHE A 562 -15.63 -40.40 12.13
C PHE A 562 -15.57 -41.92 11.96
N GLY A 563 -15.67 -42.35 10.70
CA GLY A 563 -15.08 -43.62 10.29
C GLY A 563 -13.57 -43.47 10.14
N ASN A 564 -12.86 -44.59 10.17
CA ASN A 564 -11.40 -44.62 10.09
C ASN A 564 -10.94 -45.27 8.77
N ILE A 565 -9.83 -44.78 8.23
CA ILE A 565 -9.10 -45.38 7.11
C ILE A 565 -7.78 -45.88 7.68
N THR A 566 -7.52 -47.17 7.58
CA THR A 566 -6.27 -47.76 8.05
C THR A 566 -5.11 -47.48 7.09
N SER A 567 -3.87 -47.72 7.52
CA SER A 567 -2.68 -47.52 6.68
C SER A 567 -2.60 -48.41 5.43
N ASN A 568 -3.40 -49.48 5.36
CA ASN A 568 -3.60 -50.29 4.15
C ASN A 568 -4.90 -49.94 3.41
N PHE A 569 -5.43 -48.72 3.65
CA PHE A 569 -6.61 -48.14 3.01
C PHE A 569 -7.93 -48.89 3.24
N SER A 570 -8.02 -49.75 4.25
CA SER A 570 -9.26 -50.43 4.62
C SER A 570 -10.14 -49.52 5.48
N ILE A 571 -11.46 -49.66 5.35
CA ILE A 571 -12.42 -48.87 6.12
C ILE A 571 -12.75 -49.57 7.44
N SER A 572 -12.78 -48.82 8.54
CA SER A 572 -13.02 -49.35 9.89
C SER A 572 -13.92 -48.43 10.71
N ILE A 573 -14.73 -49.02 11.59
CA ILE A 573 -15.55 -48.34 12.59
C ILE A 573 -15.09 -48.75 14.02
N ALA A 574 -13.88 -49.27 14.13
CA ALA A 574 -13.33 -49.71 15.41
C ALA A 574 -13.37 -48.58 16.45
N GLY A 575 -13.98 -48.86 17.60
CA GLY A 575 -14.17 -47.90 18.70
C GLY A 575 -15.49 -47.12 18.66
N ALA A 576 -16.28 -47.23 17.59
CA ALA A 576 -17.55 -46.52 17.44
C ALA A 576 -18.72 -47.43 17.01
N GLU A 577 -18.57 -48.75 17.13
CA GLU A 577 -19.47 -49.77 16.57
C GLU A 577 -20.91 -49.64 17.06
N GLN A 578 -21.08 -49.36 18.36
CA GLN A 578 -22.41 -49.18 18.95
C GLN A 578 -23.10 -47.94 18.38
N GLN A 579 -22.39 -46.82 18.28
CA GLN A 579 -22.95 -45.59 17.71
C GLN A 579 -23.24 -45.74 16.22
N PHE A 580 -22.40 -46.45 15.49
CA PHE A 580 -22.63 -46.72 14.07
C PHE A 580 -23.86 -47.60 13.84
N THR A 581 -24.10 -48.58 14.72
CA THR A 581 -25.34 -49.37 14.72
C THR A 581 -26.55 -48.47 14.87
N TYR A 582 -26.54 -47.56 15.85
CA TYR A 582 -27.62 -46.59 16.07
C TYR A 582 -27.79 -45.60 14.92
N PHE A 583 -26.69 -45.16 14.32
CA PHE A 583 -26.70 -44.27 13.16
C PHE A 583 -27.34 -44.91 11.94
N ARG A 584 -27.08 -46.20 11.71
CA ARG A 584 -27.69 -46.97 10.61
C ARG A 584 -29.20 -47.14 10.76
N GLU A 585 -29.70 -47.14 11.99
CA GLU A 585 -31.14 -47.24 12.29
C GLU A 585 -31.90 -45.93 12.07
N LEU A 586 -31.22 -44.83 11.72
CA LEU A 586 -31.88 -43.56 11.41
C LEU A 586 -32.73 -43.69 10.14
N GLU A 587 -34.00 -43.31 10.25
CA GLU A 587 -34.97 -43.31 9.15
C GLU A 587 -35.29 -41.89 8.69
N ASN A 588 -35.73 -41.75 7.43
CA ASN A 588 -36.12 -40.47 6.81
C ASN A 588 -35.00 -39.41 6.80
N ILE A 589 -33.75 -39.86 6.78
CA ILE A 589 -32.56 -39.01 6.74
C ILE A 589 -31.46 -39.68 5.93
N LYS A 590 -30.61 -38.89 5.27
CA LYS A 590 -29.46 -39.38 4.52
C LYS A 590 -28.29 -39.68 5.46
N ARG A 591 -27.78 -40.91 5.41
CA ARG A 591 -26.72 -41.42 6.28
C ARG A 591 -25.38 -41.37 5.56
N ILE A 592 -24.53 -40.43 5.94
CA ILE A 592 -23.21 -40.17 5.35
C ILE A 592 -22.13 -40.60 6.34
N VAL A 593 -21.09 -41.32 5.89
CA VAL A 593 -19.90 -41.58 6.73
C VAL A 593 -18.83 -40.54 6.41
N SER A 594 -18.25 -39.92 7.43
CA SER A 594 -17.14 -38.97 7.28
C SER A 594 -15.82 -39.62 7.69
N PHE A 595 -14.78 -39.45 6.87
CA PHE A 595 -13.42 -39.90 7.13
C PHE A 595 -12.51 -38.69 7.31
N GLY A 596 -11.68 -38.69 8.35
CA GLY A 596 -10.69 -37.65 8.58
C GLY A 596 -10.90 -36.90 9.89
N GLY A 597 -11.06 -35.59 9.77
CA GLY A 597 -11.02 -34.62 10.86
C GLY A 597 -9.60 -34.14 11.16
N TRP A 598 -9.50 -33.08 11.96
CA TRP A 598 -8.25 -32.41 12.30
C TRP A 598 -7.16 -33.36 12.81
N ASP A 599 -7.43 -34.17 13.86
CA ASP A 599 -6.42 -35.04 14.46
C ASP A 599 -5.91 -36.09 13.46
N PHE A 600 -6.82 -36.76 12.74
CA PHE A 600 -6.44 -37.73 11.71
C PHE A 600 -5.60 -37.12 10.60
N SER A 601 -5.92 -35.89 10.19
CA SER A 601 -5.23 -35.16 9.11
C SER A 601 -3.86 -34.62 9.52
N THR A 602 -3.59 -34.50 10.82
CA THR A 602 -2.42 -33.78 11.35
C THR A 602 -1.48 -34.62 12.21
N SER A 603 -1.96 -35.71 12.81
CA SER A 603 -1.17 -36.56 13.70
C SER A 603 -0.12 -37.41 12.95
N PRO A 604 1.11 -37.59 13.50
CA PRO A 604 2.18 -38.37 12.88
C PRO A 604 1.83 -39.78 12.44
N ASP A 605 0.92 -40.43 13.16
CA ASP A 605 0.54 -41.81 12.91
C ASP A 605 -0.44 -41.97 11.74
N THR A 606 -1.10 -40.88 11.30
CA THR A 606 -2.24 -40.93 10.36
C THR A 606 -2.14 -39.96 9.19
N TYR A 607 -1.36 -38.87 9.27
CA TYR A 607 -1.35 -37.82 8.23
C TYR A 607 -0.95 -38.32 6.83
N MET A 608 -0.25 -39.46 6.72
CA MET A 608 0.17 -40.03 5.44
C MET A 608 -0.96 -40.80 4.75
N ILE A 609 -1.99 -41.22 5.48
CA ILE A 609 -2.99 -42.15 4.96
C ILE A 609 -3.79 -41.50 3.82
N PHE A 610 -4.25 -40.26 3.98
CA PHE A 610 -4.87 -39.54 2.86
C PHE A 610 -3.88 -39.26 1.73
N ARG A 611 -2.69 -38.75 2.07
CA ARG A 611 -1.65 -38.39 1.08
C ARG A 611 -1.32 -39.56 0.15
N GLU A 612 -1.10 -40.73 0.72
CA GLU A 612 -0.77 -41.94 -0.02
C GLU A 612 -2.01 -42.57 -0.67
N GLY A 613 -3.16 -42.51 -0.01
CA GLY A 613 -4.40 -43.11 -0.49
C GLY A 613 -4.95 -42.46 -1.75
N VAL A 614 -4.84 -41.13 -1.89
CA VAL A 614 -5.31 -40.40 -3.09
C VAL A 614 -4.33 -40.46 -4.26
N ALA A 615 -3.08 -40.83 -4.00
CA ALA A 615 -2.04 -40.94 -5.02
C ALA A 615 -2.37 -42.04 -6.04
N ALA A 616 -1.94 -41.85 -7.29
CA ALA A 616 -2.27 -42.73 -8.42
C ALA A 616 -2.02 -44.23 -8.15
N ALA A 617 -1.01 -44.57 -7.34
CA ALA A 617 -0.68 -45.97 -7.02
C ALA A 617 -1.74 -46.67 -6.13
N ASN A 618 -2.47 -45.93 -5.30
CA ASN A 618 -3.37 -46.49 -4.29
C ASN A 618 -4.84 -46.06 -4.47
N ARG A 619 -5.09 -45.03 -5.28
CA ARG A 619 -6.40 -44.41 -5.49
C ARG A 619 -7.52 -45.41 -5.74
N ASP A 620 -7.33 -46.33 -6.68
CA ASP A 620 -8.35 -47.31 -7.06
C ASP A 620 -8.68 -48.25 -5.89
N THR A 621 -7.66 -48.59 -5.07
CA THR A 621 -7.86 -49.43 -3.88
C THR A 621 -8.70 -48.70 -2.85
N LEU A 622 -8.38 -47.43 -2.57
CA LEU A 622 -9.14 -46.63 -1.62
C LEU A 622 -10.58 -46.39 -2.11
N VAL A 623 -10.77 -46.06 -3.39
CA VAL A 623 -12.11 -45.89 -3.99
C VAL A 623 -12.93 -47.16 -3.82
N GLN A 624 -12.38 -48.33 -4.18
CA GLN A 624 -13.09 -49.59 -4.08
C GLN A 624 -13.46 -49.92 -2.63
N ASN A 625 -12.55 -49.74 -1.68
CA ASN A 625 -12.83 -50.00 -0.27
C ASN A 625 -13.93 -49.09 0.30
N VAL A 626 -14.00 -47.84 -0.15
CA VAL A 626 -15.08 -46.91 0.22
C VAL A 626 -16.41 -47.37 -0.38
N VAL A 627 -16.44 -47.73 -1.67
CA VAL A 627 -17.64 -48.22 -2.35
C VAL A 627 -18.18 -49.47 -1.65
N ASP A 628 -17.30 -50.46 -1.40
CA ASP A 628 -17.65 -51.71 -0.73
C ASP A 628 -18.27 -51.45 0.65
N PHE A 629 -17.71 -50.52 1.42
CA PHE A 629 -18.23 -50.14 2.74
C PHE A 629 -19.61 -49.45 2.65
N LEU A 630 -19.78 -48.52 1.70
CA LEU A 630 -21.08 -47.84 1.52
C LEU A 630 -22.18 -48.82 1.09
N ASP A 631 -21.84 -49.83 0.29
CA ASP A 631 -22.78 -50.84 -0.19
C ASP A 631 -23.08 -51.91 0.86
N GLU A 632 -22.08 -52.34 1.65
CA GLU A 632 -22.28 -53.26 2.78
C GLU A 632 -23.27 -52.71 3.80
N TYR A 633 -23.19 -51.41 4.09
CA TYR A 633 -23.97 -50.76 5.13
C TYR A 633 -25.18 -49.97 4.64
N ASP A 634 -25.45 -49.98 3.34
CA ASP A 634 -26.54 -49.24 2.68
C ASP A 634 -26.52 -47.73 3.03
N LEU A 635 -25.34 -47.13 2.93
CA LEU A 635 -25.13 -45.71 3.23
C LEU A 635 -25.42 -44.84 2.00
N ASP A 636 -25.89 -43.62 2.25
CA ASP A 636 -26.33 -42.68 1.22
C ASP A 636 -25.18 -41.85 0.61
N GLY A 637 -24.00 -41.89 1.21
CA GLY A 637 -22.81 -41.21 0.70
C GLY A 637 -21.64 -41.15 1.66
N VAL A 638 -20.64 -40.38 1.28
CA VAL A 638 -19.36 -40.24 1.98
C VAL A 638 -18.90 -38.79 2.03
N ASP A 639 -18.19 -38.46 3.09
CA ASP A 639 -17.56 -37.18 3.34
C ASP A 639 -16.06 -37.38 3.61
N PHE A 640 -15.21 -36.56 2.99
CA PHE A 640 -13.77 -36.58 3.21
C PHE A 640 -13.34 -35.29 3.89
N ASP A 641 -13.17 -35.38 5.20
CA ASP A 641 -12.74 -34.30 6.08
C ASP A 641 -11.20 -34.28 6.17
N TRP A 642 -10.54 -34.14 5.01
CA TRP A 642 -9.08 -34.02 4.94
C TRP A 642 -8.66 -32.55 5.10
N GLU A 643 -7.98 -32.25 6.22
CA GLU A 643 -7.68 -30.87 6.63
C GLU A 643 -6.17 -30.54 6.59
N TYR A 644 -5.61 -29.86 5.58
CA TYR A 644 -6.14 -29.59 4.24
C TYR A 644 -5.09 -29.92 3.15
N PRO A 645 -5.46 -30.56 2.02
CA PRO A 645 -4.52 -30.97 0.98
C PRO A 645 -3.59 -29.83 0.54
N GLY A 646 -2.27 -30.04 0.62
CA GLY A 646 -1.29 -29.05 0.20
C GLY A 646 -1.11 -27.82 1.11
N GLU A 647 -1.64 -27.79 2.34
CA GLU A 647 -1.46 -26.68 3.30
C GLU A 647 -0.06 -26.70 3.97
N PRO A 648 0.81 -25.68 3.76
CA PRO A 648 2.13 -25.60 4.38
C PRO A 648 2.19 -24.83 5.72
N ASP A 649 1.13 -24.15 6.15
CA ASP A 649 1.20 -23.17 7.25
C ASP A 649 0.98 -23.72 8.67
N ILE A 650 0.78 -25.04 8.81
CA ILE A 650 0.53 -25.67 10.10
C ILE A 650 1.85 -26.03 10.81
N GLU A 651 2.16 -25.30 11.88
CA GLU A 651 3.38 -25.50 12.68
C GLU A 651 3.51 -26.94 13.20
N GLY A 652 4.70 -27.53 13.05
CA GLY A 652 4.99 -28.88 13.53
C GLY A 652 4.57 -30.01 12.60
N ILE A 653 3.95 -29.71 11.46
CA ILE A 653 3.54 -30.70 10.45
C ILE A 653 4.46 -30.59 9.22
N PRO A 654 5.01 -31.71 8.69
CA PRO A 654 5.80 -31.66 7.47
C PRO A 654 4.99 -31.07 6.30
N ALA A 655 5.61 -30.12 5.59
CA ALA A 655 5.03 -29.49 4.41
C ALA A 655 4.53 -30.55 3.43
N ARG A 656 3.35 -30.30 2.87
CA ARG A 656 2.65 -31.20 1.96
C ARG A 656 3.23 -31.13 0.55
N SER A 657 2.94 -32.13 -0.28
CA SER A 657 3.32 -32.11 -1.70
C SER A 657 2.41 -31.14 -2.44
N ASP A 658 2.96 -30.40 -3.42
CA ASP A 658 2.16 -29.57 -4.33
C ASP A 658 1.20 -30.42 -5.20
N GLU A 659 1.45 -31.73 -5.27
CA GLU A 659 0.60 -32.69 -5.99
C GLU A 659 -0.65 -33.11 -5.21
N ASP A 660 -0.74 -32.84 -3.89
CA ASP A 660 -1.85 -33.30 -3.04
C ASP A 660 -3.21 -32.84 -3.59
N GLY A 661 -3.31 -31.60 -4.07
CA GLY A 661 -4.54 -31.06 -4.64
C GLY A 661 -4.98 -31.77 -5.92
N SER A 662 -4.04 -32.00 -6.85
CA SER A 662 -4.32 -32.71 -8.11
C SER A 662 -4.68 -34.17 -7.87
N ASN A 663 -3.94 -34.86 -7.00
CA ASN A 663 -4.24 -36.24 -6.63
C ASN A 663 -5.61 -36.36 -5.95
N TYR A 664 -5.98 -35.40 -5.11
CA TYR A 664 -7.29 -35.39 -4.47
C TYR A 664 -8.42 -35.17 -5.46
N LEU A 665 -8.27 -34.26 -6.42
CA LEU A 665 -9.25 -34.07 -7.50
C LEU A 665 -9.45 -35.34 -8.33
N GLU A 666 -8.36 -36.02 -8.70
CA GLU A 666 -8.45 -37.27 -9.44
C GLU A 666 -9.11 -38.39 -8.62
N PHE A 667 -8.83 -38.46 -7.31
CA PHE A 667 -9.54 -39.36 -6.39
C PHE A 667 -11.05 -39.07 -6.32
N LEU A 668 -11.44 -37.81 -6.14
CA LEU A 668 -12.85 -37.39 -6.09
C LEU A 668 -13.57 -37.64 -7.42
N THR A 669 -12.86 -37.52 -8.54
CA THR A 669 -13.38 -37.85 -9.88
C THR A 669 -13.68 -39.34 -10.00
N ALA A 670 -12.70 -40.20 -9.67
CA ALA A 670 -12.88 -41.65 -9.68
C ALA A 670 -14.00 -42.10 -8.72
N LEU A 671 -14.08 -41.48 -7.54
CA LEU A 671 -15.13 -41.77 -6.57
C LEU A 671 -16.52 -41.35 -7.09
N ARG A 672 -16.64 -40.18 -7.75
CA ARG A 672 -17.90 -39.73 -8.36
C ARG A 672 -18.36 -40.66 -9.48
N GLU A 673 -17.43 -41.17 -10.29
CA GLU A 673 -17.73 -42.17 -11.32
C GLU A 673 -18.25 -43.47 -10.71
N ALA A 674 -17.64 -43.94 -9.62
CA ALA A 674 -18.07 -45.15 -8.92
C ALA A 674 -19.39 -44.96 -8.14
N LEU A 675 -19.71 -43.74 -7.71
CA LEU A 675 -20.86 -43.40 -6.88
C LEU A 675 -21.76 -42.34 -7.54
N PRO A 676 -22.39 -42.63 -8.70
CA PRO A 676 -23.10 -41.62 -9.49
C PRO A 676 -24.34 -41.05 -8.78
N SER A 677 -24.96 -41.81 -7.88
CA SER A 677 -26.20 -41.44 -7.19
C SER A 677 -26.04 -41.15 -5.69
N LYS A 678 -24.86 -41.40 -5.10
CA LYS A 678 -24.60 -41.14 -3.68
C LYS A 678 -24.01 -39.75 -3.46
N SER A 679 -24.15 -39.17 -2.27
CA SER A 679 -23.52 -37.89 -1.96
C SER A 679 -22.01 -38.05 -1.77
N ILE A 680 -21.25 -37.06 -2.22
CA ILE A 680 -19.81 -36.93 -1.96
C ILE A 680 -19.61 -35.49 -1.50
N SER A 681 -19.00 -35.32 -0.35
CA SER A 681 -18.63 -34.02 0.20
C SER A 681 -17.19 -34.02 0.70
N ILE A 682 -16.65 -32.81 0.86
CA ILE A 682 -15.28 -32.59 1.32
C ILE A 682 -15.26 -31.43 2.31
N SER A 683 -14.22 -31.38 3.14
CA SER A 683 -13.87 -30.18 3.90
C SER A 683 -12.91 -29.30 3.09
N ALA A 684 -13.22 -28.00 3.08
CA ALA A 684 -12.38 -26.97 2.49
C ALA A 684 -12.12 -25.90 3.56
N PRO A 685 -10.90 -25.33 3.62
CA PRO A 685 -10.60 -24.30 4.60
C PRO A 685 -11.39 -23.02 4.28
N ALA A 686 -11.67 -22.23 5.32
CA ALA A 686 -12.26 -20.90 5.17
C ALA A 686 -11.21 -19.80 4.88
N SER A 687 -9.92 -20.17 4.84
CA SER A 687 -8.83 -19.30 4.39
C SER A 687 -8.79 -19.22 2.86
N TYR A 688 -8.24 -18.12 2.34
CA TYR A 688 -8.02 -17.90 0.91
C TYR A 688 -6.54 -17.68 0.61
#